data_AF-A0A2V8PSX6-F1
#
_entry.id   AF-A0A2V8PSX6-F1
#
_cell.length_a   1.000
_cell.length_b   1.000
_cell.length_c   1.000
_cell.angle_alpha   90.00
_cell.angle_beta   90.00
_cell.angle_gamma   90.00
#
_symmetry.space_group_name_H-M   'P 1'
#
loop_
_entity.id
_entity.type
_entity.pdbx_description
1 polymer ?
#
loop_
_entity_poly.entity_id
_entity_poly.type
_entity_poly.pdbx_seq_one_letter_code
_entity_poly.pdbx_strand_id
1 'polypeptide(L)'
;MYKNRSRITNVIWAALVLAAGLGLWHFLPDSIRHAVEPVALAATFTVNTADDHNDGVCNAADCTLREAINAANAGDTINFNVVGSGVHTINATNGFSITKAVIIDGTTQLGFAGAPLIEISGGGAGAGVNGLNVNAPNVSIKGLIINRFPGYAINFDSFGNSSVQGCYIGINATGTAASANGAGGIRINAGGITIGGTTAASRNVVSGNALTLDIADKPRPEVVAAAGGVVIVGGMGNQVLGNFIGTSADGSVLPTVALYQPAGVIIVDAANNIIGGTTVALRNIISGNLEGVKLTGTQATNNLVQGNFIGKNLFDGVTISDGASNNTIGGTPAGAGNTIAANGNDIEFHSKAGVAIIAGTGNAILGNSIFSNAHSPFFIGSGGLGIDLGSIGVTPNDSCDSDVGPNNLQNFPVITSATANSTTTTIQGTLNSNPNAQFRIEFFANDACDNGVGQTFLGFTNATTDASCNASFIFSLPNGAVTGPVITATATDSSNNTSEFSACVTLVGLFPTIQFNSASYTIGEGGKRVDTTITRLGDNTASASVSFRTGDSAFLQRCNVTNGVASERCDYEKRVATVKFAPGETSKTISVFIVDDSYVEGPETFTVQLFNTAGAFLGDPVVANVTITDNDLANGPNPIDAPGSFVRTQYLDFLNREPDQSGFDFWTNQIISCGLDQPCIQQRRINVSAAFFLSAEFQQTGYLVERIYKAAFGDVVVESTLGGSHQLAVPFVKINDFLQGTQQIGAGLIVGQSGWETVLENNKRAFALDFVQGPSFLDRYPTGMEPAQFVDRLFANAGFTPSGTDRNAAIAEFGSVTNTNDIAARARALRDIAENPILISQEFNRAFVLMEYFGYLRREPNDLLDPGYAGYDFWLTKLNQFNGDFQKSEMVKAFISSTEYRQRFGP
;
A
#
# COMPACT_ATOMS: atom_id res chain seq x y z
N MET A 1 -34.80 30.43 12.20
CA MET A 1 -34.04 31.71 12.13
C MET A 1 -33.38 31.78 10.75
N TYR A 2 -33.74 32.77 9.93
CA TYR A 2 -33.44 32.78 8.48
C TYR A 2 -32.02 33.26 8.14
N LYS A 3 -31.40 32.59 7.17
CA LYS A 3 -30.01 32.79 6.71
C LYS A 3 -29.96 33.90 5.64
N ASN A 4 -30.16 35.16 6.02
CA ASN A 4 -29.71 36.36 5.28
C ASN A 4 -30.17 37.66 5.97
N ARG A 5 -29.46 38.08 7.03
CA ARG A 5 -29.69 39.40 7.65
C ARG A 5 -28.88 40.54 7.01
N SER A 6 -27.97 40.28 6.08
CA SER A 6 -27.02 41.30 5.60
C SER A 6 -27.49 42.15 4.41
N ARG A 7 -28.71 41.95 3.89
CA ARG A 7 -29.20 42.68 2.69
C ARG A 7 -30.61 43.27 2.78
N ILE A 8 -31.24 43.30 3.96
CA ILE A 8 -32.59 43.85 4.12
C ILE A 8 -32.52 45.06 5.05
N THR A 9 -32.75 46.27 4.50
CA THR A 9 -32.78 47.52 5.28
C THR A 9 -34.01 47.56 6.20
N ASN A 10 -33.93 48.30 7.32
CA ASN A 10 -35.02 48.43 8.30
C ASN A 10 -36.36 48.90 7.68
N VAL A 11 -36.31 49.55 6.51
CA VAL A 11 -37.48 50.01 5.75
C VAL A 11 -38.26 48.85 5.13
N ILE A 12 -37.58 47.80 4.65
CA ILE A 12 -38.20 46.61 4.05
C ILE A 12 -38.86 45.74 5.13
N TRP A 13 -38.27 45.71 6.33
CA TRP A 13 -38.85 45.03 7.49
C TRP A 13 -40.15 45.69 7.98
N ALA A 14 -40.20 47.03 8.02
CA ALA A 14 -41.43 47.75 8.38
C ALA A 14 -42.55 47.54 7.34
N ALA A 15 -42.21 47.47 6.06
CA ALA A 15 -43.16 47.21 4.97
C ALA A 15 -43.74 45.77 5.01
N LEU A 16 -42.92 44.77 5.35
CA LEU A 16 -43.34 43.37 5.48
C LEU A 16 -44.27 43.13 6.68
N VAL A 17 -44.02 43.83 7.80
CA VAL A 17 -44.88 43.77 8.99
C VAL A 17 -46.22 44.50 8.76
N LEU A 18 -46.22 45.62 8.03
CA LEU A 18 -47.45 46.30 7.62
C LEU A 18 -48.30 45.47 6.64
N ALA A 19 -47.67 44.81 5.65
CA ALA A 19 -48.36 44.01 4.64
C ALA A 19 -49.00 42.74 5.23
N ALA A 20 -48.36 42.13 6.23
CA ALA A 20 -48.92 40.99 6.97
C ALA A 20 -50.07 41.40 7.90
N GLY A 21 -50.01 42.57 8.53
CA GLY A 21 -51.07 43.09 9.41
C GLY A 21 -52.33 43.60 8.69
N LEU A 22 -52.22 43.95 7.40
CA LEU A 22 -53.32 44.50 6.58
C LEU A 22 -53.88 43.50 5.53
N GLY A 23 -53.40 42.25 5.50
CA GLY A 23 -53.87 41.23 4.55
C GLY A 23 -53.44 41.46 3.09
N LEU A 24 -52.44 42.31 2.85
CA LEU A 24 -51.99 42.73 1.51
C LEU A 24 -50.89 41.82 0.92
N TRP A 25 -50.65 40.65 1.51
CA TRP A 25 -49.62 39.67 1.11
C TRP A 25 -49.63 39.28 -0.38
N HIS A 26 -50.81 39.31 -0.99
CA HIS A 26 -51.02 38.92 -2.40
C HIS A 26 -50.59 40.00 -3.41
N PHE A 27 -50.30 41.22 -2.95
CA PHE A 27 -49.89 42.35 -3.80
C PHE A 27 -48.36 42.56 -3.86
N LEU A 28 -47.56 41.75 -3.14
CA LEU A 28 -46.09 41.79 -3.25
C LEU A 28 -45.61 41.06 -4.52
N PRO A 29 -44.55 41.55 -5.21
CA PRO A 29 -43.93 40.84 -6.33
C PRO A 29 -43.41 39.45 -5.92
N ASP A 30 -43.48 38.47 -6.83
CA ASP A 30 -43.04 37.09 -6.58
C ASP A 30 -41.57 36.97 -6.15
N SER A 31 -40.73 37.93 -6.55
CA SER A 31 -39.33 38.02 -6.12
C SER A 31 -39.16 38.28 -4.63
N ILE A 32 -40.12 38.96 -3.98
CA ILE A 32 -40.12 39.21 -2.54
C ILE A 32 -40.82 38.07 -1.80
N ARG A 33 -41.86 37.46 -2.37
CA ARG A 33 -42.53 36.28 -1.78
C ARG A 33 -41.57 35.10 -1.64
N HIS A 34 -40.82 34.75 -2.70
CA HIS A 34 -39.84 33.66 -2.67
C HIS A 34 -38.65 33.91 -1.73
N ALA A 35 -38.33 35.17 -1.41
CA ALA A 35 -37.22 35.49 -0.52
C ALA A 35 -37.52 35.26 0.98
N VAL A 36 -38.80 35.02 1.33
CA VAL A 36 -39.27 34.91 2.73
C VAL A 36 -40.11 33.65 2.97
N GLU A 37 -40.21 32.73 2.00
CA GLU A 37 -40.83 31.43 2.23
C GLU A 37 -40.00 30.57 3.22
N PRO A 38 -40.63 29.92 4.21
CA PRO A 38 -39.95 28.94 5.05
C PRO A 38 -39.46 27.78 4.20
N VAL A 39 -38.15 27.60 4.09
CA VAL A 39 -37.56 26.34 3.62
C VAL A 39 -38.02 25.25 4.58
N ALA A 40 -38.80 24.28 4.09
CA ALA A 40 -39.13 23.08 4.86
C ALA A 40 -37.82 22.43 5.34
N LEU A 41 -37.74 22.09 6.62
CA LEU A 41 -36.59 21.34 7.16
C LEU A 41 -36.51 20.00 6.43
N ALA A 42 -35.33 19.65 5.92
CA ALA A 42 -35.06 18.33 5.38
C ALA A 42 -35.44 17.26 6.41
N ALA A 43 -36.29 16.30 6.02
CA ALA A 43 -36.67 15.18 6.83
C ALA A 43 -35.53 14.16 6.93
N THR A 44 -35.54 13.34 7.97
CA THR A 44 -34.65 12.19 8.12
C THR A 44 -35.50 10.93 8.23
N PHE A 45 -35.29 9.99 7.31
CA PHE A 45 -35.91 8.68 7.30
C PHE A 45 -34.88 7.66 7.80
N THR A 46 -35.26 6.78 8.72
CA THR A 46 -34.35 5.78 9.28
C THR A 46 -34.82 4.40 8.88
N VAL A 47 -34.05 3.74 8.01
CA VAL A 47 -34.26 2.34 7.65
C VAL A 47 -33.97 1.48 8.88
N ASN A 48 -34.95 0.69 9.31
CA ASN A 48 -34.88 -0.10 10.55
C ASN A 48 -35.09 -1.60 10.32
N THR A 49 -35.40 -2.01 9.09
CA THR A 49 -35.49 -3.41 8.66
C THR A 49 -34.61 -3.67 7.43
N ALA A 50 -34.18 -4.92 7.26
CA ALA A 50 -33.49 -5.39 6.06
C ALA A 50 -34.46 -5.95 4.99
N ASP A 51 -35.78 -5.93 5.26
CA ASP A 51 -36.78 -6.36 4.29
C ASP A 51 -36.89 -5.39 3.10
N ASP A 52 -37.38 -5.90 1.97
CA ASP A 52 -37.64 -5.11 0.75
C ASP A 52 -39.09 -5.27 0.30
N HIS A 53 -40.00 -4.68 1.07
CA HIS A 53 -41.41 -4.52 0.70
C HIS A 53 -41.73 -3.03 0.49
N ASN A 54 -42.99 -2.70 0.19
CA ASN A 54 -43.43 -1.32 0.00
C ASN A 54 -44.91 -1.19 0.34
N ASP A 55 -45.22 -0.92 1.59
CA ASP A 55 -46.58 -0.60 2.05
C ASP A 55 -46.94 0.89 1.90
N GLY A 56 -45.93 1.72 1.55
CA GLY A 56 -46.05 3.15 1.30
C GLY A 56 -45.77 4.03 2.52
N VAL A 57 -45.35 3.47 3.65
CA VAL A 57 -45.09 4.20 4.89
C VAL A 57 -43.72 3.84 5.47
N CYS A 58 -42.85 4.84 5.66
CA CYS A 58 -41.63 4.67 6.45
C CYS A 58 -41.85 5.27 7.85
N ASN A 59 -41.85 4.44 8.89
CA ASN A 59 -42.03 4.88 10.28
C ASN A 59 -41.19 4.04 11.27
N ALA A 60 -41.33 4.32 12.57
CA ALA A 60 -40.53 3.66 13.61
C ALA A 60 -40.83 2.16 13.80
N ALA A 61 -42.00 1.68 13.38
CA ALA A 61 -42.38 0.27 13.43
C ALA A 61 -41.81 -0.51 12.24
N ASP A 62 -41.87 0.09 11.06
CA ASP A 62 -41.37 -0.51 9.82
C ASP A 62 -40.98 0.59 8.83
N CYS A 63 -39.76 0.50 8.31
CA CYS A 63 -39.24 1.36 7.27
C CYS A 63 -38.14 0.62 6.51
N THR A 64 -38.49 0.15 5.31
CA THR A 64 -37.55 -0.43 4.35
C THR A 64 -36.77 0.67 3.62
N LEU A 65 -35.65 0.32 2.98
CA LEU A 65 -34.92 1.26 2.11
C LEU A 65 -35.82 1.76 0.96
N ARG A 66 -36.70 0.91 0.44
CA ARG A 66 -37.60 1.25 -0.66
C ARG A 66 -38.59 2.34 -0.26
N GLU A 67 -39.21 2.21 0.91
CA GLU A 67 -40.12 3.22 1.45
C GLU A 67 -39.38 4.51 1.81
N ALA A 68 -38.20 4.40 2.41
CA ALA A 68 -37.37 5.57 2.72
C ALA A 68 -37.02 6.37 1.46
N ILE A 69 -36.59 5.71 0.38
CA ILE A 69 -36.29 6.37 -0.91
C ILE A 69 -37.56 6.98 -1.52
N ASN A 70 -38.70 6.29 -1.45
CA ASN A 70 -39.96 6.81 -1.96
C ASN A 70 -40.37 8.10 -1.22
N ALA A 71 -40.19 8.14 0.11
CA ALA A 71 -40.53 9.27 0.97
C ALA A 71 -39.53 10.45 0.88
N ALA A 72 -38.23 10.16 0.77
CA ALA A 72 -37.12 11.14 0.82
C ALA A 72 -36.99 12.06 -0.41
N ASN A 73 -37.91 11.95 -1.36
CA ASN A 73 -37.93 12.73 -2.59
C ASN A 73 -38.30 14.22 -2.29
N ALA A 74 -37.47 14.95 -1.52
CA ALA A 74 -37.57 16.40 -1.27
C ALA A 74 -36.27 17.08 -0.77
N GLY A 75 -35.11 16.40 -0.73
CA GLY A 75 -33.86 16.95 -0.17
C GLY A 75 -33.51 16.38 1.21
N ASP A 76 -33.90 15.13 1.46
CA ASP A 76 -33.91 14.50 2.78
C ASP A 76 -32.68 13.60 3.00
N THR A 77 -32.51 13.11 4.24
CA THR A 77 -31.45 12.16 4.60
C THR A 77 -32.05 10.80 4.95
N ILE A 78 -31.46 9.73 4.42
CA ILE A 78 -31.78 8.34 4.75
C ILE A 78 -30.64 7.78 5.59
N ASN A 79 -30.96 7.49 6.85
CA ASN A 79 -30.08 6.83 7.82
C ASN A 79 -30.46 5.35 7.96
N PHE A 80 -29.59 4.58 8.60
CA PHE A 80 -29.79 3.17 8.89
C PHE A 80 -29.62 2.90 10.39
N ASN A 81 -30.54 2.12 10.94
CA ASN A 81 -30.47 1.57 12.29
C ASN A 81 -31.21 0.23 12.32
N VAL A 82 -30.77 -0.70 11.47
CA VAL A 82 -31.31 -2.06 11.38
C VAL A 82 -30.86 -2.85 12.60
N VAL A 83 -31.78 -3.57 13.24
CA VAL A 83 -31.49 -4.33 14.45
C VAL A 83 -30.66 -5.58 14.12
N GLY A 84 -29.60 -5.82 14.90
CA GLY A 84 -28.71 -6.98 14.76
C GLY A 84 -27.24 -6.58 14.79
N SER A 85 -26.35 -7.56 14.65
CA SER A 85 -24.90 -7.36 14.55
C SER A 85 -24.37 -7.85 13.21
N GLY A 86 -23.33 -7.19 12.70
CA GLY A 86 -22.69 -7.57 11.44
C GLY A 86 -23.36 -6.91 10.23
N VAL A 87 -23.27 -7.57 9.08
CA VAL A 87 -23.78 -7.06 7.80
C VAL A 87 -25.28 -7.32 7.71
N HIS A 88 -26.04 -6.29 7.36
CA HIS A 88 -27.48 -6.35 7.13
C HIS A 88 -27.74 -6.37 5.62
N THR A 89 -28.22 -7.51 5.12
CA THR A 89 -28.47 -7.72 3.69
C THR A 89 -29.93 -7.47 3.33
N ILE A 90 -30.15 -6.43 2.53
CA ILE A 90 -31.41 -6.12 1.85
C ILE A 90 -31.45 -6.89 0.53
N ASN A 91 -32.34 -7.87 0.44
CA ASN A 91 -32.55 -8.65 -0.79
C ASN A 91 -33.52 -7.90 -1.71
N ALA A 92 -32.98 -7.12 -2.64
CA ALA A 92 -33.77 -6.28 -3.51
C ALA A 92 -34.58 -7.11 -4.53
N THR A 93 -35.89 -6.89 -4.54
CA THR A 93 -36.87 -7.48 -5.47
C THR A 93 -36.98 -6.70 -6.79
N ASN A 94 -36.50 -5.46 -6.82
CA ASN A 94 -36.38 -4.59 -7.99
C ASN A 94 -35.34 -3.48 -7.72
N GLY A 95 -35.00 -2.66 -8.71
CA GLY A 95 -34.13 -1.49 -8.56
C GLY A 95 -34.76 -0.37 -7.73
N PHE A 96 -33.95 0.58 -7.28
CA PHE A 96 -34.38 1.76 -6.53
C PHE A 96 -34.25 3.02 -7.39
N SER A 97 -35.34 3.78 -7.50
CA SER A 97 -35.40 4.99 -8.30
C SER A 97 -35.29 6.24 -7.42
N ILE A 98 -34.19 6.97 -7.56
CA ILE A 98 -33.94 8.23 -6.85
C ILE A 98 -34.29 9.38 -7.78
N THR A 99 -35.36 10.11 -7.48
CA THR A 99 -35.92 11.12 -8.40
C THR A 99 -35.75 12.56 -7.91
N LYS A 100 -35.27 12.75 -6.69
CA LYS A 100 -34.88 14.05 -6.13
C LYS A 100 -33.60 13.94 -5.31
N ALA A 101 -33.05 15.10 -4.93
CA ALA A 101 -31.87 15.19 -4.08
C ALA A 101 -32.07 14.41 -2.78
N VAL A 102 -31.08 13.61 -2.39
CA VAL A 102 -31.13 12.76 -1.19
C VAL A 102 -29.72 12.42 -0.76
N ILE A 103 -29.51 12.31 0.56
CA ILE A 103 -28.32 11.69 1.13
C ILE A 103 -28.71 10.29 1.62
N ILE A 104 -28.07 9.25 1.11
CA ILE A 104 -28.21 7.87 1.58
C ILE A 104 -26.94 7.52 2.33
N ASP A 105 -27.01 7.45 3.65
CA ASP A 105 -25.84 7.36 4.52
C ASP A 105 -25.81 6.05 5.32
N GLY A 106 -25.26 5.00 4.70
CA GLY A 106 -25.01 3.70 5.33
C GLY A 106 -24.02 3.74 6.50
N THR A 107 -23.22 4.81 6.63
CA THR A 107 -22.27 4.96 7.75
C THR A 107 -22.96 5.22 9.09
N THR A 108 -24.26 5.52 9.06
CA THR A 108 -25.08 5.74 10.25
C THR A 108 -25.51 4.44 10.94
N GLN A 109 -25.36 3.29 10.28
CA GLN A 109 -25.66 1.98 10.87
C GLN A 109 -24.80 1.74 12.11
N LEU A 110 -25.44 1.32 13.20
CA LEU A 110 -24.76 0.99 14.45
C LEU A 110 -23.72 -0.12 14.22
N GLY A 111 -22.50 0.11 14.69
CA GLY A 111 -21.37 -0.81 14.50
C GLY A 111 -20.46 -0.48 13.31
N PHE A 112 -20.79 0.53 12.48
CA PHE A 112 -19.92 0.96 11.40
C PHE A 112 -18.55 1.41 11.94
N ALA A 113 -17.48 0.76 11.47
CA ALA A 113 -16.10 1.01 11.88
C ALA A 113 -15.17 1.12 10.66
N GLY A 114 -15.63 1.79 9.60
CA GLY A 114 -14.86 2.02 8.37
C GLY A 114 -15.16 1.04 7.22
N ALA A 115 -15.71 -0.14 7.52
CA ALA A 115 -16.29 -1.05 6.52
C ALA A 115 -17.82 -0.90 6.46
N PRO A 116 -18.45 -0.86 5.27
CA PRO A 116 -19.90 -0.82 5.14
C PRO A 116 -20.60 -2.00 5.82
N LEU A 117 -21.76 -1.75 6.43
CA LEU A 117 -22.58 -2.78 7.07
C LEU A 117 -23.93 -3.02 6.39
N ILE A 118 -24.33 -2.15 5.45
CA ILE A 118 -25.59 -2.29 4.73
C ILE A 118 -25.29 -2.85 3.34
N GLU A 119 -25.74 -4.07 3.08
CA GLU A 119 -25.63 -4.71 1.76
C GLU A 119 -26.97 -4.65 1.03
N ILE A 120 -26.96 -4.11 -0.19
CA ILE A 120 -28.06 -4.16 -1.13
C ILE A 120 -27.71 -5.23 -2.18
N SER A 121 -28.33 -6.40 -2.04
CA SER A 121 -28.12 -7.56 -2.90
C SER A 121 -29.20 -7.65 -3.97
N GLY A 122 -28.80 -7.56 -5.23
CA GLY A 122 -29.70 -7.54 -6.40
C GLY A 122 -30.08 -8.91 -6.96
N GLY A 123 -29.74 -10.01 -6.29
CA GLY A 123 -29.93 -11.37 -6.82
C GLY A 123 -31.38 -11.73 -7.18
N GLY A 124 -32.35 -11.02 -6.59
CA GLY A 124 -33.79 -11.18 -6.86
C GLY A 124 -34.41 -10.08 -7.73
N ALA A 125 -33.63 -9.11 -8.23
CA ALA A 125 -34.17 -7.86 -8.79
C ALA A 125 -34.78 -7.99 -10.21
N GLY A 126 -34.53 -9.11 -10.91
CA GLY A 126 -34.96 -9.33 -12.29
C GLY A 126 -33.90 -8.92 -13.34
N ALA A 127 -34.02 -9.46 -14.55
CA ALA A 127 -33.02 -9.30 -15.61
C ALA A 127 -32.83 -7.83 -16.04
N GLY A 128 -31.58 -7.40 -16.22
CA GLY A 128 -31.22 -6.05 -16.67
C GLY A 128 -31.45 -4.93 -15.66
N VAL A 129 -31.87 -5.26 -14.44
CA VAL A 129 -32.20 -4.26 -13.41
C VAL A 129 -30.94 -3.72 -12.74
N ASN A 130 -30.82 -2.40 -12.73
CA ASN A 130 -29.77 -1.68 -11.97
C ASN A 130 -30.15 -1.55 -10.49
N GLY A 131 -29.15 -1.42 -9.62
CA GLY A 131 -29.34 -1.21 -8.18
C GLY A 131 -29.97 0.15 -7.86
N LEU A 132 -29.16 1.22 -7.92
CA LEU A 132 -29.61 2.59 -7.69
C LEU A 132 -29.66 3.35 -9.02
N ASN A 133 -30.86 3.69 -9.49
CA ASN A 133 -31.05 4.57 -10.64
C ASN A 133 -31.19 6.02 -10.16
N VAL A 134 -30.14 6.82 -10.38
CA VAL A 134 -30.04 8.21 -9.93
C VAL A 134 -30.52 9.15 -11.04
N ASN A 135 -31.74 9.62 -10.88
CA ASN A 135 -32.43 10.56 -11.77
C ASN A 135 -32.67 11.90 -11.08
N ALA A 136 -31.67 12.38 -10.33
CA ALA A 136 -31.71 13.65 -9.63
C ALA A 136 -30.31 14.23 -9.38
N PRO A 137 -30.18 15.57 -9.27
CA PRO A 137 -28.92 16.19 -8.88
C PRO A 137 -28.72 16.15 -7.36
N ASN A 138 -27.49 16.37 -6.91
CA ASN A 138 -27.15 16.50 -5.48
C ASN A 138 -27.48 15.25 -4.66
N VAL A 139 -27.21 14.07 -5.23
CA VAL A 139 -27.37 12.78 -4.53
C VAL A 139 -26.03 12.38 -3.91
N SER A 140 -26.03 11.99 -2.64
CA SER A 140 -24.85 11.47 -1.96
C SER A 140 -25.12 10.06 -1.47
N ILE A 141 -24.32 9.09 -1.92
CA ILE A 141 -24.41 7.69 -1.56
C ILE A 141 -23.17 7.33 -0.76
N LYS A 142 -23.33 6.88 0.48
CA LYS A 142 -22.21 6.61 1.39
C LYS A 142 -22.32 5.26 2.08
N GLY A 143 -21.18 4.57 2.21
CA GLY A 143 -21.04 3.44 3.13
C GLY A 143 -21.96 2.26 2.86
N LEU A 144 -22.24 1.96 1.59
CA LEU A 144 -23.08 0.83 1.18
C LEU A 144 -22.27 -0.26 0.48
N ILE A 145 -22.68 -1.52 0.63
CA ILE A 145 -22.32 -2.60 -0.30
C ILE A 145 -23.44 -2.72 -1.32
N ILE A 146 -23.14 -2.70 -2.62
CA ILE A 146 -24.13 -2.86 -3.69
C ILE A 146 -23.61 -3.89 -4.70
N ASN A 147 -24.30 -5.03 -4.78
CA ASN A 147 -23.77 -6.18 -5.49
C ASN A 147 -24.89 -7.08 -6.03
N ARG A 148 -24.50 -8.04 -6.89
CA ARG A 148 -25.41 -9.06 -7.47
C ARG A 148 -26.59 -8.52 -8.29
N PHE A 149 -26.57 -7.25 -8.71
CA PHE A 149 -27.56 -6.73 -9.64
C PHE A 149 -27.27 -7.21 -11.07
N PRO A 150 -28.27 -7.68 -11.83
CA PRO A 150 -28.05 -8.05 -13.23
C PRO A 150 -27.61 -6.89 -14.13
N GLY A 151 -27.97 -5.65 -13.80
CA GLY A 151 -27.50 -4.42 -14.46
C GLY A 151 -26.25 -3.82 -13.80
N TYR A 152 -26.20 -2.48 -13.73
CA TYR A 152 -25.19 -1.73 -12.98
C TYR A 152 -25.57 -1.61 -11.50
N ALA A 153 -24.60 -1.55 -10.59
CA ALA A 153 -24.88 -1.30 -9.18
C ALA A 153 -25.49 0.11 -8.98
N ILE A 154 -24.90 1.12 -9.63
CA ILE A 154 -25.36 2.51 -9.59
C ILE A 154 -25.35 3.07 -11.02
N ASN A 155 -26.42 3.74 -11.41
CA ASN A 155 -26.58 4.32 -12.74
C ASN A 155 -27.01 5.79 -12.63
N PHE A 156 -26.17 6.71 -13.10
CA PHE A 156 -26.45 8.15 -13.20
C PHE A 156 -26.85 8.51 -14.63
N ASP A 157 -28.14 8.66 -14.91
CA ASP A 157 -28.61 8.78 -16.30
C ASP A 157 -28.63 10.20 -16.86
N SER A 158 -28.94 11.22 -16.05
CA SER A 158 -29.27 12.57 -16.60
C SER A 158 -28.88 13.77 -15.73
N PHE A 159 -28.67 13.60 -14.43
CA PHE A 159 -28.48 14.72 -13.50
C PHE A 159 -27.17 14.64 -12.73
N GLY A 160 -26.52 15.80 -12.57
CA GLY A 160 -25.16 15.93 -12.07
C GLY A 160 -25.00 16.33 -10.61
N ASN A 161 -23.77 16.65 -10.21
CA ASN A 161 -23.40 17.10 -8.85
C ASN A 161 -23.68 16.07 -7.75
N SER A 162 -23.40 14.80 -8.01
CA SER A 162 -23.66 13.70 -7.08
C SER A 162 -22.36 12.99 -6.71
N SER A 163 -22.38 12.24 -5.61
CA SER A 163 -21.19 11.56 -5.08
C SER A 163 -21.45 10.14 -4.59
N VAL A 164 -20.44 9.28 -4.73
CA VAL A 164 -20.41 7.92 -4.17
C VAL A 164 -19.14 7.80 -3.33
N GLN A 165 -19.26 7.46 -2.03
CA GLN A 165 -18.12 7.48 -1.10
C GLN A 165 -18.15 6.31 -0.12
N GLY A 166 -16.99 5.69 0.14
CA GLY A 166 -16.88 4.63 1.14
C GLY A 166 -17.71 3.38 0.80
N CYS A 167 -18.10 3.18 -0.46
CA CYS A 167 -18.97 2.07 -0.88
C CYS A 167 -18.16 0.88 -1.42
N TYR A 168 -18.71 -0.32 -1.26
CA TYR A 168 -18.20 -1.58 -1.84
C TYR A 168 -19.12 -2.01 -2.98
N ILE A 169 -18.62 -2.01 -4.21
CA ILE A 169 -19.43 -2.19 -5.42
C ILE A 169 -18.97 -3.43 -6.18
N GLY A 170 -19.83 -4.45 -6.27
CA GLY A 170 -19.54 -5.72 -6.95
C GLY A 170 -18.67 -6.70 -6.15
N ILE A 171 -18.38 -6.37 -4.90
CA ILE A 171 -17.57 -7.18 -3.97
C ILE A 171 -18.40 -7.55 -2.74
N ASN A 172 -18.01 -8.64 -2.06
CA ASN A 172 -18.64 -9.06 -0.83
C ASN A 172 -18.39 -8.07 0.32
N ALA A 173 -19.14 -8.21 1.42
CA ALA A 173 -19.06 -7.29 2.55
C ALA A 173 -17.69 -7.27 3.26
N THR A 174 -16.92 -8.35 3.18
CA THR A 174 -15.54 -8.39 3.70
C THR A 174 -14.53 -7.67 2.80
N GLY A 175 -14.92 -7.34 1.56
CA GLY A 175 -14.03 -6.72 0.58
C GLY A 175 -12.94 -7.65 0.03
N THR A 176 -13.15 -8.97 0.06
CA THR A 176 -12.12 -9.98 -0.29
C THR A 176 -12.46 -10.84 -1.51
N ALA A 177 -13.72 -10.89 -1.93
CA ALA A 177 -14.15 -11.72 -3.05
C ALA A 177 -15.29 -11.08 -3.85
N ALA A 178 -15.31 -11.33 -5.15
CA ALA A 178 -16.32 -10.81 -6.07
C ALA A 178 -17.74 -11.27 -5.69
N SER A 179 -18.70 -10.38 -5.90
CA SER A 179 -20.15 -10.61 -5.84
C SER A 179 -20.77 -9.81 -6.99
N ALA A 180 -20.46 -10.25 -8.20
CA ALA A 180 -20.53 -9.42 -9.40
C ALA A 180 -21.90 -8.78 -9.67
N ASN A 181 -21.88 -7.52 -10.11
CA ASN A 181 -22.98 -6.95 -10.89
C ASN A 181 -22.78 -7.31 -12.37
N GLY A 182 -23.88 -7.52 -13.10
CA GLY A 182 -23.85 -8.10 -14.45
C GLY A 182 -23.35 -7.15 -15.54
N ALA A 183 -23.80 -5.89 -15.55
CA ALA A 183 -23.41 -4.92 -16.59
C ALA A 183 -22.17 -4.09 -16.21
N GLY A 184 -21.95 -3.84 -14.91
CA GLY A 184 -20.81 -3.06 -14.41
C GLY A 184 -21.02 -2.54 -12.99
N GLY A 185 -20.04 -1.84 -12.45
CA GLY A 185 -20.14 -1.23 -11.12
C GLY A 185 -20.98 0.03 -11.14
N ILE A 186 -20.42 1.11 -11.71
CA ILE A 186 -21.04 2.44 -11.72
C ILE A 186 -21.07 2.97 -13.16
N ARG A 187 -22.25 3.30 -13.66
CA ARG A 187 -22.43 3.96 -14.97
C ARG A 187 -22.75 5.44 -14.79
N ILE A 188 -22.07 6.29 -15.55
CA ILE A 188 -22.19 7.75 -15.53
C ILE A 188 -22.50 8.26 -16.94
N ASN A 189 -23.69 8.83 -17.10
CA ASN A 189 -24.14 9.55 -18.30
C ASN A 189 -24.48 11.02 -17.99
N ALA A 190 -24.03 11.52 -16.83
CA ALA A 190 -24.27 12.87 -16.33
C ALA A 190 -22.93 13.56 -16.00
N GLY A 191 -22.93 14.88 -15.87
CA GLY A 191 -21.73 15.66 -15.54
C GLY A 191 -21.57 15.95 -14.04
N GLY A 192 -20.35 16.22 -13.57
CA GLY A 192 -20.09 16.60 -12.18
C GLY A 192 -20.33 15.49 -11.15
N ILE A 193 -20.14 14.23 -11.53
CA ILE A 193 -20.19 13.09 -10.60
C ILE A 193 -18.81 12.86 -9.98
N THR A 194 -18.76 12.71 -8.66
CA THR A 194 -17.53 12.36 -7.92
C THR A 194 -17.62 10.93 -7.39
N ILE A 195 -16.76 10.05 -7.87
CA ILE A 195 -16.57 8.70 -7.34
C ILE A 195 -15.35 8.73 -6.43
N GLY A 196 -15.58 8.59 -5.14
CA GLY A 196 -14.55 8.63 -4.10
C GLY A 196 -14.41 10.02 -3.50
N GLY A 197 -13.18 10.44 -3.20
CA GLY A 197 -12.94 11.76 -2.63
C GLY A 197 -11.51 12.02 -2.20
N THR A 198 -11.32 13.06 -1.39
CA THR A 198 -10.01 13.57 -0.95
C THR A 198 -9.51 12.95 0.36
N THR A 199 -10.23 11.97 0.92
CA THR A 199 -9.90 11.33 2.20
C THR A 199 -9.97 9.81 2.06
N ALA A 200 -9.22 9.08 2.89
CA ALA A 200 -9.27 7.62 2.90
C ALA A 200 -10.67 7.07 3.23
N ALA A 201 -11.47 7.78 4.04
CA ALA A 201 -12.85 7.40 4.36
C ALA A 201 -13.81 7.50 3.17
N SER A 202 -13.48 8.34 2.17
CA SER A 202 -14.29 8.47 0.95
C SER A 202 -14.00 7.38 -0.08
N ARG A 203 -12.95 6.57 0.11
CA ARG A 203 -12.50 5.54 -0.84
C ARG A 203 -13.58 4.49 -1.11
N ASN A 204 -13.96 4.34 -2.37
CA ASN A 204 -14.76 3.19 -2.77
C ASN A 204 -13.87 2.01 -3.14
N VAL A 205 -14.43 0.81 -3.02
CA VAL A 205 -13.87 -0.43 -3.59
C VAL A 205 -14.82 -0.85 -4.71
N VAL A 206 -14.39 -0.75 -5.96
CA VAL A 206 -15.19 -1.10 -7.14
C VAL A 206 -14.53 -2.26 -7.86
N SER A 207 -15.03 -3.47 -7.61
CA SER A 207 -14.31 -4.69 -7.98
C SER A 207 -15.26 -5.82 -8.33
N GLY A 208 -14.79 -6.77 -9.13
CA GLY A 208 -15.53 -7.98 -9.48
C GLY A 208 -16.78 -7.75 -10.33
N ASN A 209 -16.90 -6.63 -11.06
CA ASN A 209 -18.09 -6.32 -11.89
C ASN A 209 -17.94 -6.80 -13.34
N ALA A 210 -19.06 -7.09 -14.00
CA ALA A 210 -19.15 -7.45 -15.42
C ALA A 210 -18.18 -8.57 -15.85
N LEU A 211 -18.07 -9.59 -14.99
CA LEU A 211 -17.12 -10.68 -15.16
C LEU A 211 -17.36 -11.45 -16.47
N THR A 212 -16.35 -11.49 -17.35
CA THR A 212 -16.38 -12.27 -18.58
C THR A 212 -15.59 -13.58 -18.40
N LEU A 213 -16.14 -14.68 -18.93
CA LEU A 213 -15.64 -16.06 -18.75
C LEU A 213 -14.69 -16.54 -19.87
N ASP A 214 -14.47 -15.77 -20.94
CA ASP A 214 -13.95 -16.34 -22.19
C ASP A 214 -12.83 -15.48 -22.81
N ILE A 215 -11.59 -15.78 -22.42
CA ILE A 215 -10.36 -15.13 -22.93
C ILE A 215 -9.49 -16.08 -23.74
N ALA A 216 -9.90 -17.35 -23.92
CA ALA A 216 -9.04 -18.38 -24.51
C ALA A 216 -9.02 -18.38 -26.05
N ASP A 217 -10.07 -17.90 -26.72
CA ASP A 217 -10.22 -18.11 -28.18
C ASP A 217 -10.67 -16.88 -29.00
N LYS A 218 -10.60 -15.64 -28.46
CA LYS A 218 -11.02 -14.44 -29.22
C LYS A 218 -9.91 -13.39 -29.38
N PRO A 219 -9.54 -13.00 -30.62
CA PRO A 219 -8.69 -11.83 -30.86
C PRO A 219 -9.48 -10.58 -30.48
N ARG A 220 -9.14 -9.97 -29.34
CA ARG A 220 -9.91 -8.91 -28.67
C ARG A 220 -11.40 -9.26 -28.60
N PRO A 221 -11.92 -9.94 -27.55
CA PRO A 221 -13.35 -9.84 -27.32
C PRO A 221 -13.66 -8.34 -27.31
N GLU A 222 -14.43 -7.88 -28.29
CA GLU A 222 -14.94 -6.53 -28.37
C GLU A 222 -15.63 -6.33 -27.02
N VAL A 223 -14.91 -5.68 -26.10
CA VAL A 223 -15.38 -5.43 -24.75
C VAL A 223 -16.71 -4.77 -24.98
N VAL A 224 -17.80 -5.43 -24.56
CA VAL A 224 -19.15 -4.88 -24.68
C VAL A 224 -19.04 -3.44 -24.24
N ALA A 225 -19.29 -2.50 -25.15
CA ALA A 225 -18.70 -1.14 -25.14
C ALA A 225 -19.05 -0.25 -23.93
N ALA A 226 -19.62 -0.81 -22.87
CA ALA A 226 -19.96 -0.15 -21.62
C ALA A 226 -19.82 -1.06 -20.38
N ALA A 227 -18.96 -2.08 -20.37
CA ALA A 227 -18.77 -2.97 -19.21
C ALA A 227 -17.46 -2.69 -18.46
N GLY A 228 -17.52 -2.50 -17.13
CA GLY A 228 -16.34 -2.22 -16.30
C GLY A 228 -16.66 -1.85 -14.86
N GLY A 229 -15.65 -1.40 -14.12
CA GLY A 229 -15.81 -0.89 -12.75
C GLY A 229 -16.54 0.44 -12.75
N VAL A 230 -15.92 1.48 -13.30
CA VAL A 230 -16.52 2.80 -13.51
C VAL A 230 -16.60 3.10 -14.99
N VAL A 231 -17.82 3.37 -15.49
CA VAL A 231 -18.15 3.52 -16.90
C VAL A 231 -18.71 4.92 -17.14
N ILE A 232 -17.95 5.79 -17.80
CA ILE A 232 -18.35 7.16 -18.15
C ILE A 232 -18.71 7.19 -19.64
N VAL A 233 -20.01 7.29 -19.95
CA VAL A 233 -20.54 7.31 -21.33
C VAL A 233 -21.11 8.66 -21.73
N GLY A 234 -21.07 9.64 -20.83
CA GLY A 234 -21.57 10.98 -21.06
C GLY A 234 -21.33 11.92 -19.89
N GLY A 235 -21.55 13.22 -20.12
CA GLY A 235 -21.29 14.28 -19.16
C GLY A 235 -19.83 14.73 -19.11
N MET A 236 -19.60 15.89 -18.48
CA MET A 236 -18.28 16.50 -18.33
C MET A 236 -17.96 16.77 -16.87
N GLY A 237 -16.68 16.91 -16.54
CA GLY A 237 -16.25 17.29 -15.20
C GLY A 237 -16.46 16.19 -14.15
N ASN A 238 -16.58 14.94 -14.56
CA ASN A 238 -16.65 13.81 -13.63
C ASN A 238 -15.25 13.52 -13.07
N GLN A 239 -15.20 13.07 -11.82
CA GLN A 239 -13.96 12.83 -11.08
C GLN A 239 -13.99 11.46 -10.43
N VAL A 240 -12.94 10.66 -10.65
CA VAL A 240 -12.71 9.37 -9.99
C VAL A 240 -11.46 9.51 -9.14
N LEU A 241 -11.62 9.61 -7.82
CA LEU A 241 -10.56 10.03 -6.88
C LEU A 241 -10.41 9.08 -5.70
N GLY A 242 -9.20 8.62 -5.43
CA GLY A 242 -8.86 7.93 -4.19
C GLY A 242 -9.46 6.52 -4.04
N ASN A 243 -9.88 5.87 -5.14
CA ASN A 243 -10.58 4.58 -5.13
C ASN A 243 -9.65 3.38 -5.30
N PHE A 244 -10.14 2.22 -4.87
CA PHE A 244 -9.59 0.90 -5.18
C PHE A 244 -10.48 0.24 -6.24
N ILE A 245 -9.92 -0.08 -7.40
CA ILE A 245 -10.68 -0.55 -8.57
C ILE A 245 -10.04 -1.82 -9.12
N GLY A 246 -10.81 -2.91 -9.11
CA GLY A 246 -10.36 -4.27 -9.48
C GLY A 246 -9.55 -5.01 -8.40
N THR A 247 -9.34 -4.39 -7.24
CA THR A 247 -8.63 -4.97 -6.07
C THR A 247 -9.62 -5.39 -4.97
N SER A 248 -9.12 -6.03 -3.92
CA SER A 248 -9.79 -6.11 -2.62
C SER A 248 -9.74 -4.77 -1.87
N ALA A 249 -10.43 -4.71 -0.73
CA ALA A 249 -10.51 -3.52 0.12
C ALA A 249 -9.17 -3.11 0.77
N ASP A 250 -8.19 -4.00 0.83
CA ASP A 250 -6.81 -3.73 1.25
C ASP A 250 -5.91 -3.26 0.08
N GLY A 251 -6.43 -3.23 -1.14
CA GLY A 251 -5.68 -2.85 -2.34
C GLY A 251 -4.89 -3.99 -2.99
N SER A 252 -4.98 -5.23 -2.49
CA SER A 252 -4.38 -6.40 -3.12
C SER A 252 -5.21 -6.93 -4.29
N VAL A 253 -4.60 -7.71 -5.18
CA VAL A 253 -5.34 -8.30 -6.32
C VAL A 253 -6.24 -9.41 -5.80
N LEU A 254 -7.49 -9.46 -6.29
CA LEU A 254 -8.43 -10.50 -5.87
C LEU A 254 -7.90 -11.91 -6.22
N PRO A 255 -8.01 -12.90 -5.31
CA PRO A 255 -7.40 -14.22 -5.46
C PRO A 255 -8.05 -15.13 -6.53
N THR A 256 -9.06 -14.67 -7.28
CA THR A 256 -9.78 -15.50 -8.25
C THR A 256 -9.23 -15.33 -9.68
N VAL A 257 -8.53 -16.36 -10.15
CA VAL A 257 -7.84 -16.42 -11.45
C VAL A 257 -8.74 -16.64 -12.69
N ALA A 258 -10.06 -16.80 -12.53
CA ALA A 258 -10.94 -17.21 -13.62
C ALA A 258 -11.80 -16.09 -14.24
N LEU A 259 -11.86 -14.91 -13.63
CA LEU A 259 -12.81 -13.85 -14.02
C LEU A 259 -12.22 -12.46 -13.77
N TYR A 260 -12.11 -11.66 -14.82
CA TYR A 260 -11.60 -10.28 -14.74
C TYR A 260 -12.72 -9.27 -15.04
N GLN A 261 -12.67 -8.14 -14.34
CA GLN A 261 -13.44 -6.97 -14.72
C GLN A 261 -12.86 -6.40 -16.04
N PRO A 262 -13.67 -6.08 -17.07
CA PRO A 262 -13.14 -5.74 -18.39
C PRO A 262 -12.26 -4.48 -18.43
N ALA A 263 -12.66 -3.43 -17.72
CA ALA A 263 -11.82 -2.28 -17.49
C ALA A 263 -12.02 -1.78 -16.06
N GLY A 264 -10.96 -1.26 -15.44
CA GLY A 264 -11.08 -0.55 -14.18
C GLY A 264 -11.94 0.70 -14.34
N VAL A 265 -11.50 1.60 -15.22
CA VAL A 265 -12.25 2.79 -15.63
C VAL A 265 -12.33 2.83 -17.16
N ILE A 266 -13.52 3.11 -17.70
CA ILE A 266 -13.71 3.33 -19.13
C ILE A 266 -14.43 4.67 -19.37
N ILE A 267 -13.93 5.45 -20.33
CA ILE A 267 -14.53 6.68 -20.83
C ILE A 267 -14.87 6.47 -22.30
N VAL A 268 -16.15 6.59 -22.63
CA VAL A 268 -16.71 6.41 -23.97
C VAL A 268 -17.34 7.73 -24.39
N ASP A 269 -16.80 8.35 -25.45
CA ASP A 269 -17.35 9.57 -26.05
C ASP A 269 -17.65 10.71 -25.04
N ALA A 270 -16.86 10.83 -23.97
CA ALA A 270 -17.04 11.83 -22.92
C ALA A 270 -15.76 12.64 -22.67
N ALA A 271 -15.92 13.95 -22.45
CA ALA A 271 -14.83 14.90 -22.39
C ALA A 271 -14.65 15.54 -21.01
N ASN A 272 -13.45 16.05 -20.73
CA ASN A 272 -13.11 16.83 -19.53
C ASN A 272 -13.35 16.07 -18.21
N ASN A 273 -13.01 14.79 -18.15
CA ASN A 273 -13.08 13.98 -16.93
C ASN A 273 -11.70 13.77 -16.31
N ILE A 274 -11.64 13.60 -14.99
CA ILE A 274 -10.40 13.44 -14.24
C ILE A 274 -10.38 12.09 -13.54
N ILE A 275 -9.36 11.29 -13.81
CA ILE A 275 -9.07 10.03 -13.11
C ILE A 275 -7.80 10.25 -12.28
N GLY A 276 -7.97 10.33 -10.96
CA GLY A 276 -6.88 10.52 -10.00
C GLY A 276 -6.55 11.98 -9.70
N GLY A 277 -5.40 12.22 -9.06
CA GLY A 277 -4.95 13.55 -8.68
C GLY A 277 -3.50 13.55 -8.18
N THR A 278 -2.94 14.74 -7.96
CA THR A 278 -1.51 14.93 -7.66
C THR A 278 -1.07 14.57 -6.24
N THR A 279 -2.00 14.15 -5.38
CA THR A 279 -1.70 13.76 -4.00
C THR A 279 -2.08 12.31 -3.75
N VAL A 280 -1.42 11.68 -2.77
CA VAL A 280 -1.67 10.26 -2.41
C VAL A 280 -3.14 10.00 -2.06
N ALA A 281 -3.83 10.97 -1.46
CA ALA A 281 -5.25 10.81 -1.11
C ALA A 281 -6.18 10.76 -2.33
N LEU A 282 -5.78 11.36 -3.45
CA LEU A 282 -6.56 11.41 -4.70
C LEU A 282 -6.21 10.28 -5.67
N ARG A 283 -5.10 9.59 -5.44
CA ARG A 283 -4.62 8.46 -6.26
C ARG A 283 -5.62 7.30 -6.24
N ASN A 284 -6.04 6.85 -7.41
CA ASN A 284 -6.69 5.55 -7.51
C ASN A 284 -5.64 4.43 -7.59
N ILE A 285 -5.98 3.27 -7.04
CA ILE A 285 -5.30 2.00 -7.32
C ILE A 285 -6.20 1.22 -8.27
N ILE A 286 -5.72 1.00 -9.49
CA ILE A 286 -6.46 0.36 -10.58
C ILE A 286 -5.67 -0.88 -11.00
N SER A 287 -6.11 -2.05 -10.55
CA SER A 287 -5.34 -3.29 -10.69
C SER A 287 -6.24 -4.51 -10.78
N GLY A 288 -5.77 -5.62 -11.35
CA GLY A 288 -6.53 -6.87 -11.45
C GLY A 288 -7.70 -6.81 -12.44
N ASN A 289 -7.65 -5.94 -13.46
CA ASN A 289 -8.64 -5.85 -14.54
C ASN A 289 -8.08 -6.47 -15.83
N LEU A 290 -8.88 -6.57 -16.90
CA LEU A 290 -8.31 -6.83 -18.23
C LEU A 290 -7.51 -5.61 -18.70
N GLU A 291 -8.15 -4.43 -18.75
CA GLU A 291 -7.49 -3.14 -19.01
C GLU A 291 -7.57 -2.24 -17.76
N GLY A 292 -6.54 -1.44 -17.49
CA GLY A 292 -6.58 -0.51 -16.37
C GLY A 292 -7.56 0.65 -16.61
N VAL A 293 -7.20 1.54 -17.52
CA VAL A 293 -8.03 2.69 -17.95
C VAL A 293 -8.20 2.69 -19.46
N LYS A 294 -9.43 2.84 -19.96
CA LYS A 294 -9.71 2.93 -21.40
C LYS A 294 -10.37 4.25 -21.77
N LEU A 295 -9.84 4.93 -22.77
CA LEU A 295 -10.40 6.12 -23.42
C LEU A 295 -10.80 5.75 -24.84
N THR A 296 -12.07 5.86 -25.19
CA THR A 296 -12.54 5.44 -26.52
C THR A 296 -13.63 6.33 -27.09
N GLY A 297 -13.67 6.42 -28.41
CA GLY A 297 -14.61 7.24 -29.17
C GLY A 297 -14.09 8.66 -29.43
N THR A 298 -14.52 9.23 -30.55
CA THR A 298 -14.03 10.52 -31.04
C THR A 298 -14.33 11.71 -30.13
N GLN A 299 -15.31 11.59 -29.23
CA GLN A 299 -15.64 12.64 -28.25
C GLN A 299 -14.89 12.47 -26.92
N ALA A 300 -14.14 11.37 -26.73
CA ALA A 300 -13.27 11.20 -25.57
C ALA A 300 -12.04 12.12 -25.68
N THR A 301 -12.21 13.36 -25.25
CA THR A 301 -11.21 14.44 -25.39
C THR A 301 -10.99 15.20 -24.10
N ASN A 302 -9.80 15.77 -23.93
CA ASN A 302 -9.43 16.57 -22.75
C ASN A 302 -9.63 15.83 -21.43
N ASN A 303 -9.56 14.49 -21.43
CA ASN A 303 -9.58 13.71 -20.21
C ASN A 303 -8.18 13.65 -19.60
N LEU A 304 -8.10 13.68 -18.28
CA LEU A 304 -6.86 13.71 -17.52
C LEU A 304 -6.77 12.48 -16.62
N VAL A 305 -5.83 11.59 -16.90
CA VAL A 305 -5.50 10.44 -16.06
C VAL A 305 -4.19 10.76 -15.35
N GLN A 306 -4.22 11.06 -14.05
CA GLN A 306 -3.04 11.57 -13.32
C GLN A 306 -2.87 10.96 -11.93
N GLY A 307 -1.62 10.75 -11.52
CA GLY A 307 -1.23 10.36 -10.17
C GLY A 307 -1.74 9.00 -9.71
N ASN A 308 -2.23 8.15 -10.61
CA ASN A 308 -2.78 6.83 -10.31
C ASN A 308 -1.68 5.77 -10.21
N PHE A 309 -2.00 4.67 -9.50
CA PHE A 309 -1.29 3.41 -9.62
C PHE A 309 -2.11 2.47 -10.50
N ILE A 310 -1.55 2.08 -11.64
CA ILE A 310 -2.21 1.26 -12.66
C ILE A 310 -1.32 0.06 -12.95
N GLY A 311 -1.74 -1.14 -12.59
CA GLY A 311 -0.84 -2.29 -12.72
C GLY A 311 -1.47 -3.65 -12.54
N LYS A 312 -0.75 -4.72 -12.90
CA LYS A 312 -1.25 -6.11 -12.81
C LYS A 312 -2.59 -6.32 -13.54
N ASN A 313 -2.83 -5.53 -14.58
CA ASN A 313 -3.94 -5.78 -15.49
C ASN A 313 -3.50 -6.80 -16.55
N LEU A 314 -4.44 -7.56 -17.08
CA LEU A 314 -4.13 -8.67 -17.99
C LEU A 314 -3.58 -8.20 -19.34
N PHE A 315 -4.03 -7.04 -19.81
CA PHE A 315 -3.65 -6.40 -21.07
C PHE A 315 -2.92 -5.09 -20.77
N ASP A 316 -3.38 -3.97 -21.31
CA ASP A 316 -2.67 -2.68 -21.26
C ASP A 316 -3.01 -1.91 -19.97
N GLY A 317 -2.07 -1.11 -19.49
CA GLY A 317 -2.31 -0.23 -18.36
C GLY A 317 -3.34 0.86 -18.71
N VAL A 318 -3.07 1.58 -19.81
CA VAL A 318 -3.97 2.58 -20.37
C VAL A 318 -4.14 2.35 -21.87
N THR A 319 -5.38 2.30 -22.35
CA THR A 319 -5.71 2.16 -23.77
C THR A 319 -6.41 3.42 -24.29
N ILE A 320 -5.95 3.96 -25.42
CA ILE A 320 -6.60 5.03 -26.18
C ILE A 320 -6.99 4.49 -27.55
N SER A 321 -8.29 4.49 -27.87
CA SER A 321 -8.82 3.86 -29.09
C SER A 321 -9.94 4.66 -29.76
N ASP A 322 -10.37 4.18 -30.92
CA ASP A 322 -11.52 4.69 -31.69
C ASP A 322 -11.54 6.22 -31.90
N GLY A 323 -10.36 6.81 -32.08
CA GLY A 323 -10.18 8.23 -32.38
C GLY A 323 -10.14 9.16 -31.17
N ALA A 324 -10.11 8.64 -29.94
CA ALA A 324 -9.95 9.44 -28.73
C ALA A 324 -8.66 10.30 -28.80
N SER A 325 -8.80 11.61 -28.63
CA SER A 325 -7.77 12.60 -28.98
C SER A 325 -7.68 13.70 -27.93
N ASN A 326 -6.56 14.42 -27.84
CA ASN A 326 -6.35 15.52 -26.89
C ASN A 326 -6.49 15.12 -25.42
N ASN A 327 -6.15 13.89 -25.06
CA ASN A 327 -6.14 13.44 -23.66
C ASN A 327 -4.75 13.57 -23.04
N THR A 328 -4.66 13.60 -21.72
CA THR A 328 -3.38 13.63 -21.00
C THR A 328 -3.30 12.47 -20.03
N ILE A 329 -2.27 11.64 -20.22
CA ILE A 329 -1.87 10.60 -19.28
C ILE A 329 -0.64 11.13 -18.54
N GLY A 330 -0.79 11.39 -17.24
CA GLY A 330 0.23 11.98 -16.39
C GLY A 330 0.09 13.50 -16.31
N GLY A 331 1.21 14.20 -16.43
CA GLY A 331 1.25 15.66 -16.48
C GLY A 331 2.56 16.26 -15.96
N THR A 332 2.71 17.57 -16.14
CA THR A 332 3.88 18.33 -15.67
C THR A 332 3.84 18.76 -14.18
N PRO A 333 2.68 18.89 -13.50
CA PRO A 333 2.68 19.16 -12.07
C PRO A 333 3.32 18.02 -11.27
N ALA A 334 3.99 18.35 -10.16
CA ALA A 334 4.51 17.34 -9.25
C ALA A 334 3.39 16.41 -8.76
N GLY A 335 3.63 15.09 -8.83
CA GLY A 335 2.64 14.06 -8.48
C GLY A 335 1.60 13.75 -9.56
N ALA A 336 1.61 14.43 -10.71
CA ALA A 336 0.68 14.15 -11.81
C ALA A 336 1.04 12.87 -12.59
N GLY A 337 2.31 12.48 -12.62
CA GLY A 337 2.76 11.23 -13.24
C GLY A 337 2.06 10.01 -12.64
N ASN A 338 1.49 9.15 -13.48
CA ASN A 338 0.98 7.86 -13.04
C ASN A 338 2.14 6.87 -12.88
N THR A 339 1.97 5.88 -12.02
CA THR A 339 2.80 4.67 -12.01
C THR A 339 2.03 3.59 -12.75
N ILE A 340 2.56 3.17 -13.90
CA ILE A 340 1.94 2.20 -14.82
C ILE A 340 2.89 1.01 -14.98
N ALA A 341 2.64 -0.07 -14.24
CA ALA A 341 3.62 -1.15 -14.15
C ALA A 341 3.01 -2.54 -14.01
N ALA A 342 3.77 -3.56 -14.43
CA ALA A 342 3.37 -4.97 -14.32
C ALA A 342 2.03 -5.29 -15.01
N ASN A 343 1.66 -4.56 -16.07
CA ASN A 343 0.52 -4.91 -16.91
C ASN A 343 0.95 -5.93 -17.97
N GLY A 344 -0.01 -6.66 -18.51
CA GLY A 344 0.22 -7.71 -19.49
C GLY A 344 0.47 -9.07 -18.86
N ASN A 345 0.12 -10.13 -19.59
CA ASN A 345 0.53 -11.51 -19.32
C ASN A 345 1.04 -12.18 -20.62
N ASP A 346 1.38 -13.47 -20.56
CA ASP A 346 1.94 -14.20 -21.71
C ASP A 346 0.94 -14.50 -22.85
N ILE A 347 -0.30 -13.99 -22.83
CA ILE A 347 -1.27 -14.25 -23.89
C ILE A 347 -0.89 -13.50 -25.20
N GLU A 348 -1.02 -14.18 -26.35
CA GLU A 348 -0.33 -13.86 -27.63
C GLU A 348 -0.91 -12.69 -28.49
N PHE A 349 -1.94 -11.95 -28.06
CA PHE A 349 -2.73 -11.11 -28.99
C PHE A 349 -2.90 -9.63 -28.61
N HIS A 350 -2.14 -9.09 -27.66
CA HIS A 350 -2.29 -7.71 -27.18
C HIS A 350 -0.96 -6.94 -27.16
N SER A 351 -1.02 -5.61 -27.13
CA SER A 351 0.17 -4.76 -27.09
C SER A 351 0.98 -4.95 -25.81
N LYS A 352 0.29 -5.26 -24.69
CA LYS A 352 0.87 -5.43 -23.34
C LYS A 352 1.57 -4.15 -22.88
N ALA A 353 1.21 -3.01 -23.45
CA ALA A 353 1.90 -1.77 -23.21
C ALA A 353 1.50 -1.16 -21.87
N GLY A 354 2.39 -0.34 -21.31
CA GLY A 354 1.97 0.57 -20.25
C GLY A 354 0.86 1.50 -20.74
N VAL A 355 1.10 2.16 -21.88
CA VAL A 355 0.13 2.99 -22.58
C VAL A 355 0.07 2.60 -24.05
N ALA A 356 -1.08 2.12 -24.50
CA ALA A 356 -1.34 1.79 -25.90
C ALA A 356 -2.21 2.87 -26.55
N ILE A 357 -1.73 3.47 -27.65
CA ILE A 357 -2.49 4.44 -28.44
C ILE A 357 -2.78 3.82 -29.81
N ILE A 358 -4.00 3.31 -29.97
CA ILE A 358 -4.41 2.56 -31.16
C ILE A 358 -4.97 3.50 -32.23
N ALA A 359 -5.55 4.65 -31.82
CA ALA A 359 -6.10 5.67 -32.70
C ALA A 359 -6.17 7.03 -31.99
N GLY A 360 -6.28 8.11 -32.76
CA GLY A 360 -6.41 9.48 -32.26
C GLY A 360 -5.07 10.21 -32.10
N THR A 361 -5.13 11.54 -31.97
CA THR A 361 -3.95 12.42 -31.96
C THR A 361 -4.00 13.41 -30.80
N GLY A 362 -2.88 14.06 -30.52
CA GLY A 362 -2.72 15.04 -29.44
C GLY A 362 -2.82 14.43 -28.05
N ASN A 363 -2.53 13.14 -27.90
CA ASN A 363 -2.56 12.49 -26.60
C ASN A 363 -1.19 12.62 -25.92
N ALA A 364 -1.10 13.42 -24.85
CA ALA A 364 0.13 13.70 -24.12
C ALA A 364 0.41 12.63 -23.06
N ILE A 365 1.61 12.04 -23.07
CA ILE A 365 2.05 11.05 -22.08
C ILE A 365 3.25 11.65 -21.35
N LEU A 366 3.00 12.29 -20.20
CA LEU A 366 3.99 13.16 -19.56
C LEU A 366 4.30 12.74 -18.12
N GLY A 367 5.59 12.63 -17.80
CA GLY A 367 6.07 12.40 -16.43
C GLY A 367 5.62 11.10 -15.77
N ASN A 368 5.09 10.14 -16.53
CA ASN A 368 4.66 8.84 -16.01
C ASN A 368 5.87 7.95 -15.70
N SER A 369 5.74 7.15 -14.65
CA SER A 369 6.63 6.03 -14.35
C SER A 369 6.04 4.78 -14.98
N ILE A 370 6.64 4.29 -16.08
CA ILE A 370 6.14 3.16 -16.86
C ILE A 370 7.23 2.08 -16.96
N PHE A 371 7.02 0.91 -16.36
CA PHE A 371 8.06 -0.12 -16.26
C PHE A 371 7.50 -1.52 -15.97
N SER A 372 8.32 -2.56 -16.16
CA SER A 372 8.01 -3.97 -15.83
C SER A 372 6.70 -4.51 -16.43
N ASN A 373 6.19 -3.94 -17.52
CA ASN A 373 5.07 -4.54 -18.25
C ASN A 373 5.56 -5.80 -18.99
N ALA A 374 4.70 -6.81 -19.07
CA ALA A 374 5.07 -8.15 -19.52
C ALA A 374 5.48 -8.14 -21.01
N HIS A 375 6.61 -8.77 -21.29
CA HIS A 375 7.10 -9.02 -22.64
C HIS A 375 6.98 -10.52 -22.94
N SER A 376 6.56 -10.91 -24.14
CA SER A 376 6.63 -12.33 -24.52
C SER A 376 8.05 -12.67 -25.00
N PRO A 377 8.74 -13.62 -24.35
CA PRO A 377 10.07 -14.04 -24.79
C PRO A 377 10.04 -14.86 -26.09
N PHE A 378 8.85 -15.29 -26.55
CA PHE A 378 8.71 -16.26 -27.64
C PHE A 378 8.54 -15.62 -29.03
N PHE A 379 8.19 -14.34 -29.12
CA PHE A 379 7.96 -13.66 -30.39
C PHE A 379 8.83 -12.39 -30.52
N ILE A 380 9.72 -12.39 -31.51
CA ILE A 380 10.50 -11.20 -31.90
C ILE A 380 9.55 -10.10 -32.40
N GLY A 381 9.51 -8.96 -31.70
CA GLY A 381 8.62 -7.83 -31.98
C GLY A 381 7.30 -7.79 -31.19
N SER A 382 7.16 -8.59 -30.12
CA SER A 382 5.87 -8.80 -29.44
C SER A 382 5.66 -8.00 -28.15
N GLY A 383 5.29 -6.73 -28.30
CA GLY A 383 4.65 -5.94 -27.24
C GLY A 383 5.51 -5.68 -25.99
N GLY A 384 4.85 -5.24 -24.91
CA GLY A 384 5.46 -4.95 -23.61
C GLY A 384 6.08 -3.55 -23.48
N LEU A 385 5.97 -2.72 -24.53
CA LEU A 385 6.54 -1.36 -24.53
C LEU A 385 5.95 -0.49 -23.42
N GLY A 386 6.71 0.50 -22.96
CA GLY A 386 6.17 1.52 -22.08
C GLY A 386 5.03 2.30 -22.75
N ILE A 387 5.26 2.73 -24.00
CA ILE A 387 4.28 3.39 -24.87
C ILE A 387 4.33 2.69 -26.22
N ASP A 388 3.17 2.34 -26.78
CA ASP A 388 3.01 1.68 -28.08
C ASP A 388 2.07 2.51 -28.98
N LEU A 389 2.52 2.87 -30.19
CA LEU A 389 1.76 3.66 -31.16
C LEU A 389 1.26 2.81 -32.33
N GLY A 390 -0.04 2.55 -32.35
CA GLY A 390 -0.70 1.88 -33.47
C GLY A 390 -0.51 0.37 -33.49
N SER A 391 0.39 -0.10 -34.37
CA SER A 391 0.65 -1.55 -34.51
C SER A 391 1.62 -1.99 -33.44
N ILE A 392 1.44 -3.22 -32.92
CA ILE A 392 2.29 -3.75 -31.85
C ILE A 392 3.77 -3.70 -32.25
N GLY A 393 4.58 -3.04 -31.42
CA GLY A 393 6.03 -2.97 -31.55
C GLY A 393 6.50 -1.56 -31.91
N VAL A 394 7.83 -1.37 -31.83
CA VAL A 394 8.43 -0.04 -31.95
C VAL A 394 8.16 0.55 -33.33
N THR A 395 7.54 1.71 -33.35
CA THR A 395 7.28 2.54 -34.52
C THR A 395 8.61 3.11 -35.04
N PRO A 396 9.02 2.84 -36.28
CA PRO A 396 10.31 3.31 -36.78
C PRO A 396 10.40 4.83 -36.88
N ASN A 397 11.54 5.41 -36.53
CA ASN A 397 11.83 6.80 -36.85
C ASN A 397 11.98 6.99 -38.38
N ASP A 398 11.18 7.86 -38.99
CA ASP A 398 11.26 8.21 -40.42
C ASP A 398 11.96 9.56 -40.65
N SER A 399 12.07 10.00 -41.91
CA SER A 399 12.62 11.32 -42.23
C SER A 399 11.55 12.41 -42.14
N CYS A 400 11.79 13.40 -41.29
CA CYS A 400 10.94 14.57 -41.05
C CYS A 400 9.57 14.30 -40.42
N ASP A 401 9.28 13.08 -39.97
CA ASP A 401 8.05 12.70 -39.27
C ASP A 401 6.81 13.05 -40.09
N SER A 402 6.75 12.44 -41.28
CA SER A 402 5.69 12.68 -42.28
C SER A 402 4.48 11.78 -42.08
N ASP A 403 4.53 10.94 -41.07
CA ASP A 403 3.55 9.92 -40.79
C ASP A 403 2.20 10.47 -40.34
N VAL A 404 1.17 9.65 -40.52
CA VAL A 404 -0.18 9.88 -40.01
C VAL A 404 -0.62 8.67 -39.21
N GLY A 405 -1.40 8.89 -38.16
CA GLY A 405 -1.87 7.80 -37.32
C GLY A 405 -1.96 8.21 -35.85
N PRO A 406 -1.95 7.22 -34.93
CA PRO A 406 -1.97 7.47 -33.50
C PRO A 406 -0.81 8.37 -33.09
N ASN A 407 -1.12 9.53 -32.49
CA ASN A 407 -0.14 10.57 -32.20
C ASN A 407 0.78 10.93 -33.39
N ASN A 408 0.27 10.85 -34.62
CA ASN A 408 1.04 11.02 -35.85
C ASN A 408 2.29 10.13 -35.95
N LEU A 409 2.34 9.02 -35.20
CA LEU A 409 3.50 8.12 -35.13
C LEU A 409 4.80 8.86 -34.75
N GLN A 410 4.68 9.90 -33.92
CA GLN A 410 5.75 10.82 -33.54
C GLN A 410 7.11 10.14 -33.34
N ASN A 411 8.10 10.56 -34.13
CA ASN A 411 9.49 10.11 -33.97
C ASN A 411 10.01 10.33 -32.54
N PHE A 412 10.68 9.32 -31.99
CA PHE A 412 11.29 9.37 -30.65
C PHE A 412 12.72 9.92 -30.67
N PRO A 413 13.24 10.46 -29.55
CA PRO A 413 14.62 10.95 -29.44
C PRO A 413 15.65 9.83 -29.66
N VAL A 414 16.80 10.14 -30.23
CA VAL A 414 17.96 9.24 -30.27
C VAL A 414 19.01 9.75 -29.29
N ILE A 415 19.21 9.03 -28.18
CA ILE A 415 20.26 9.35 -27.21
C ILE A 415 21.60 8.88 -27.77
N THR A 416 22.57 9.80 -27.90
CA THR A 416 23.91 9.49 -28.44
C THR A 416 24.94 9.29 -27.35
N SER A 417 24.75 9.85 -26.16
CA SER A 417 25.58 9.59 -25.00
C SER A 417 24.87 9.90 -23.69
N ALA A 418 25.15 9.10 -22.66
CA ALA A 418 24.81 9.39 -21.28
C ALA A 418 26.06 9.13 -20.42
N THR A 419 26.62 10.19 -19.83
CA THR A 419 27.89 10.11 -19.08
C THR A 419 27.80 10.80 -17.74
N ALA A 420 28.54 10.34 -16.72
CA ALA A 420 28.87 11.22 -15.60
C ALA A 420 30.33 11.24 -15.19
N ASN A 421 30.64 12.36 -14.54
CA ASN A 421 31.83 12.59 -13.76
C ASN A 421 31.49 12.53 -12.26
N SER A 422 32.27 13.15 -11.37
CA SER A 422 32.03 13.16 -9.92
C SER A 422 30.91 14.09 -9.44
N THR A 423 30.27 14.85 -10.34
CA THR A 423 29.28 15.88 -9.96
C THR A 423 28.01 15.86 -10.80
N THR A 424 28.12 15.59 -12.10
CA THR A 424 27.06 15.79 -13.08
C THR A 424 26.92 14.62 -14.03
N THR A 425 25.68 14.22 -14.25
CA THR A 425 25.27 13.39 -15.38
C THR A 425 24.90 14.29 -16.55
N THR A 426 25.44 14.01 -17.73
CA THR A 426 25.14 14.70 -18.98
C THR A 426 24.60 13.69 -20.00
N ILE A 427 23.41 13.97 -20.51
CA ILE A 427 22.72 13.21 -21.55
C ILE A 427 22.66 14.07 -22.81
N GLN A 428 23.07 13.50 -23.95
CA GLN A 428 23.09 14.17 -25.25
C GLN A 428 22.40 13.30 -26.28
N GLY A 429 21.78 13.95 -27.27
CA GLY A 429 21.10 13.23 -28.34
C GLY A 429 20.57 14.15 -29.43
N THR A 430 19.82 13.55 -30.34
CA THR A 430 19.21 14.21 -31.49
C THR A 430 17.74 13.82 -31.64
N LEU A 431 16.97 14.66 -32.32
CA LEU A 431 15.63 14.36 -32.79
C LEU A 431 15.55 14.73 -34.28
N ASN A 432 14.97 13.85 -35.10
CA ASN A 432 14.54 14.18 -36.45
C ASN A 432 13.01 14.12 -36.46
N SER A 433 12.34 15.25 -36.67
CA SER A 433 10.88 15.36 -36.63
C SER A 433 10.40 16.59 -37.39
N ASN A 434 9.11 16.90 -37.37
CA ASN A 434 8.48 18.02 -38.09
C ASN A 434 9.36 19.31 -38.06
N PRO A 435 9.61 19.97 -39.21
CA PRO A 435 10.59 21.06 -39.31
C PRO A 435 10.12 22.34 -38.61
N ASN A 436 11.07 23.08 -38.02
CA ASN A 436 10.83 24.32 -37.29
C ASN A 436 9.81 24.19 -36.13
N ALA A 437 9.70 23.01 -35.54
CA ALA A 437 8.77 22.73 -34.44
C ALA A 437 9.53 22.54 -33.13
N GLN A 438 8.88 22.90 -32.01
CA GLN A 438 9.41 22.70 -30.67
C GLN A 438 8.87 21.40 -30.08
N PHE A 439 9.76 20.64 -29.46
CA PHE A 439 9.48 19.38 -28.79
C PHE A 439 9.96 19.46 -27.33
N ARG A 440 9.15 18.92 -26.42
CA ARG A 440 9.54 18.60 -25.05
C ARG A 440 10.18 17.22 -25.06
N ILE A 441 11.43 17.13 -24.64
CA ILE A 441 12.17 15.87 -24.50
C ILE A 441 12.23 15.49 -23.02
N GLU A 442 11.55 14.42 -22.63
CA GLU A 442 11.54 13.91 -21.25
C GLU A 442 12.55 12.77 -21.09
N PHE A 443 13.30 12.75 -19.99
CA PHE A 443 14.33 11.75 -19.72
C PHE A 443 13.96 10.89 -18.52
N PHE A 444 14.30 9.60 -18.62
CA PHE A 444 13.97 8.62 -17.59
C PHE A 444 15.18 7.74 -17.26
N ALA A 445 15.37 7.45 -15.97
CA ALA A 445 16.28 6.42 -15.51
C ALA A 445 15.54 5.10 -15.30
N ASN A 446 16.19 3.99 -15.64
CA ASN A 446 15.65 2.64 -15.59
C ASN A 446 16.66 1.68 -14.96
N ASP A 447 16.15 0.67 -14.26
CA ASP A 447 16.97 -0.37 -13.61
C ASP A 447 17.65 -1.30 -14.63
N ALA A 448 16.97 -1.56 -15.74
CA ALA A 448 17.45 -2.41 -16.83
C ALA A 448 17.16 -1.78 -18.20
N CYS A 449 17.87 -2.27 -19.21
CA CYS A 449 17.57 -1.94 -20.60
C CYS A 449 16.48 -2.89 -21.12
N ASP A 450 15.24 -2.55 -20.82
CA ASP A 450 14.05 -3.21 -21.36
C ASP A 450 13.50 -2.38 -22.54
N ASN A 451 12.68 -2.98 -23.42
CA ASN A 451 12.22 -2.31 -24.65
C ASN A 451 11.36 -1.08 -24.33
N GLY A 452 11.97 0.11 -24.40
CA GLY A 452 11.27 1.39 -24.39
C GLY A 452 10.44 1.62 -23.13
N VAL A 453 11.06 1.61 -21.95
CA VAL A 453 10.42 1.91 -20.66
C VAL A 453 10.91 3.25 -20.08
N GLY A 454 10.20 3.78 -19.08
CA GLY A 454 10.56 5.00 -18.36
C GLY A 454 10.21 4.92 -16.89
N GLN A 455 11.08 4.32 -16.08
CA GLN A 455 10.78 4.00 -14.68
C GLN A 455 10.84 5.22 -13.76
N THR A 456 11.90 6.02 -13.81
CA THR A 456 12.04 7.22 -12.97
C THR A 456 12.21 8.46 -13.83
N PHE A 457 11.25 9.39 -13.77
CA PHE A 457 11.35 10.68 -14.46
C PHE A 457 12.48 11.54 -13.87
N LEU A 458 13.42 11.95 -14.73
CA LEU A 458 14.60 12.75 -14.35
C LEU A 458 14.41 14.25 -14.62
N GLY A 459 13.50 14.60 -15.52
CA GLY A 459 13.28 15.96 -15.98
C GLY A 459 13.15 16.03 -17.50
N PHE A 460 13.21 17.25 -18.03
CA PHE A 460 13.02 17.49 -19.46
C PHE A 460 13.90 18.64 -19.96
N THR A 461 14.07 18.70 -21.28
CA THR A 461 14.56 19.87 -21.99
C THR A 461 13.67 20.14 -23.21
N ASN A 462 13.74 21.33 -23.78
CA ASN A 462 13.05 21.64 -25.03
C ASN A 462 14.06 21.67 -26.18
N ALA A 463 13.71 21.07 -27.32
CA ALA A 463 14.50 21.07 -28.53
C ALA A 463 13.66 21.62 -29.69
N THR A 464 14.25 22.44 -30.55
CA THR A 464 13.57 22.97 -31.75
C THR A 464 14.27 22.43 -32.98
N THR A 465 13.52 21.76 -33.86
CA THR A 465 14.03 21.26 -35.13
C THR A 465 14.31 22.41 -36.08
N ASP A 466 15.33 22.27 -36.90
CA ASP A 466 15.65 23.23 -37.96
C ASP A 466 14.76 23.03 -39.21
N ALA A 467 15.02 23.80 -40.27
CA ALA A 467 14.33 23.65 -41.54
C ALA A 467 14.63 22.32 -42.26
N SER A 468 15.64 21.58 -41.81
CA SER A 468 15.97 20.22 -42.25
C SER A 468 15.50 19.16 -41.25
N CYS A 469 14.56 19.50 -40.36
CA CYS A 469 13.89 18.59 -39.43
C CYS A 469 14.75 18.12 -38.24
N ASN A 470 15.98 18.64 -38.07
CA ASN A 470 16.91 18.12 -37.07
C ASN A 470 17.01 19.03 -35.85
N ALA A 471 17.07 18.43 -34.67
CA ALA A 471 17.43 19.10 -33.42
C ALA A 471 18.51 18.31 -32.69
N SER A 472 19.44 19.01 -32.03
CA SER A 472 20.34 18.44 -31.03
C SER A 472 19.96 18.93 -29.64
N PHE A 473 20.09 18.07 -28.63
CA PHE A 473 19.82 18.45 -27.25
C PHE A 473 20.93 18.00 -26.30
N ILE A 474 21.08 18.75 -25.20
CA ILE A 474 21.92 18.42 -24.06
C ILE A 474 21.07 18.64 -22.81
N PHE A 475 21.06 17.65 -21.91
CA PHE A 475 20.43 17.72 -20.61
C PHE A 475 21.48 17.35 -19.54
N SER A 476 21.50 18.07 -18.43
CA SER A 476 22.46 17.82 -17.35
C SER A 476 21.81 17.96 -15.98
N LEU A 477 22.15 17.06 -15.07
CA LEU A 477 21.61 16.98 -13.73
C LEU A 477 22.68 16.51 -12.73
N PRO A 478 22.53 16.81 -11.43
CA PRO A 478 23.43 16.28 -10.40
C PRO A 478 23.40 14.75 -10.38
N ASN A 479 24.55 14.09 -10.17
CA ASN A 479 24.63 12.62 -10.17
C ASN A 479 23.61 11.95 -9.23
N GLY A 480 23.45 12.49 -8.03
CA GLY A 480 22.54 11.94 -7.02
C GLY A 480 21.05 12.00 -7.41
N ALA A 481 20.69 12.67 -8.50
CA ALA A 481 19.34 12.72 -9.03
C ALA A 481 19.02 11.57 -10.01
N VAL A 482 20.05 10.85 -10.51
CA VAL A 482 19.85 9.67 -11.35
C VAL A 482 19.70 8.45 -10.45
N THR A 483 18.65 7.66 -10.66
CA THR A 483 18.27 6.51 -9.80
C THR A 483 18.47 5.14 -10.46
N GLY A 484 18.91 5.09 -11.73
CA GLY A 484 19.14 3.83 -12.46
C GLY A 484 20.27 3.91 -13.50
N PRO A 485 20.85 2.77 -13.90
CA PRO A 485 22.02 2.69 -14.80
C PRO A 485 21.71 2.90 -16.29
N VAL A 486 20.44 3.00 -16.68
CA VAL A 486 20.01 3.08 -18.08
C VAL A 486 19.12 4.29 -18.30
N ILE A 487 19.34 5.02 -19.39
CA ILE A 487 18.57 6.21 -19.76
C ILE A 487 17.72 5.94 -21.01
N THR A 488 16.46 6.39 -20.97
CA THR A 488 15.54 6.47 -22.12
C THR A 488 14.93 7.87 -22.19
N ALA A 489 14.31 8.21 -23.31
CA ALA A 489 13.63 9.48 -23.49
C ALA A 489 12.38 9.41 -24.38
N THR A 490 11.46 10.36 -24.23
CA THR A 490 10.32 10.56 -25.15
C THR A 490 10.37 11.98 -25.73
N ALA A 491 9.68 12.19 -26.86
CA ALA A 491 9.45 13.50 -27.46
C ALA A 491 7.95 13.80 -27.49
N THR A 492 7.54 14.98 -27.05
CA THR A 492 6.18 15.48 -27.19
C THR A 492 6.15 16.76 -28.00
N ASP A 493 5.38 16.81 -29.07
CA ASP A 493 5.20 18.01 -29.90
C ASP A 493 4.28 19.06 -29.24
N SER A 494 4.15 20.23 -29.87
CA SER A 494 3.29 21.32 -29.38
C SER A 494 1.78 21.02 -29.45
N SER A 495 1.39 19.98 -30.20
CA SER A 495 0.02 19.49 -30.31
C SER A 495 -0.27 18.35 -29.32
N ASN A 496 0.68 18.04 -28.43
CA ASN A 496 0.65 16.97 -27.44
C ASN A 496 0.82 15.54 -27.98
N ASN A 497 1.24 15.35 -29.23
CA ASN A 497 1.61 14.02 -29.71
C ASN A 497 2.90 13.57 -29.03
N THR A 498 2.83 12.52 -28.22
CA THR A 498 4.01 11.93 -27.55
C THR A 498 4.45 10.67 -28.29
N SER A 499 5.76 10.56 -28.52
CA SER A 499 6.43 9.40 -29.08
C SER A 499 6.43 8.20 -28.14
N GLU A 500 6.82 7.05 -28.66
CA GLU A 500 7.32 5.95 -27.85
C GLU A 500 8.63 6.32 -27.14
N PHE A 501 9.11 5.46 -26.25
CA PHE A 501 10.42 5.65 -25.63
C PHE A 501 11.55 5.34 -26.60
N SER A 502 12.64 6.09 -26.50
CA SER A 502 13.88 5.86 -27.24
C SER A 502 14.48 4.49 -26.92
N ALA A 503 15.34 4.01 -27.82
CA ALA A 503 16.32 3.00 -27.45
C ALA A 503 17.10 3.44 -26.20
N CYS A 504 17.37 2.48 -25.33
CA CYS A 504 18.06 2.72 -24.08
C CYS A 504 19.55 3.05 -24.32
N VAL A 505 20.16 3.84 -23.44
CA VAL A 505 21.61 4.03 -23.39
C VAL A 505 22.10 3.78 -21.99
N THR A 506 23.06 2.86 -21.84
CA THR A 506 23.74 2.63 -20.56
C THR A 506 24.56 3.85 -20.18
N LEU A 507 24.42 4.24 -18.93
CA LEU A 507 25.10 5.36 -18.34
C LEU A 507 26.58 5.02 -18.07
N VAL A 508 27.52 5.81 -18.61
CA VAL A 508 28.97 5.53 -18.55
C VAL A 508 29.71 6.55 -17.68
N GLY A 509 30.50 6.13 -16.69
CA GLY A 509 31.25 7.05 -15.83
C GLY A 509 31.51 6.56 -14.42
N LEU A 510 31.92 7.46 -13.52
CA LEU A 510 32.22 7.18 -12.11
C LEU A 510 30.96 7.08 -11.24
N PHE A 511 29.97 6.26 -11.62
CA PHE A 511 28.77 6.13 -10.79
C PHE A 511 29.00 5.17 -9.63
N PRO A 512 28.62 5.53 -8.39
CA PRO A 512 28.72 4.63 -7.28
C PRO A 512 27.79 3.42 -7.47
N THR A 513 28.35 2.20 -7.45
CA THR A 513 27.55 0.97 -7.32
C THR A 513 27.89 0.28 -6.01
N ILE A 514 26.92 -0.43 -5.42
CA ILE A 514 27.13 -1.33 -4.28
C ILE A 514 26.64 -2.72 -4.68
N GLN A 515 27.50 -3.72 -4.50
CA GLN A 515 27.26 -5.11 -4.89
C GLN A 515 27.99 -6.05 -3.94
N PHE A 516 27.65 -7.35 -3.95
CA PHE A 516 28.49 -8.35 -3.31
C PHE A 516 29.80 -8.52 -4.08
N ASN A 517 30.87 -8.88 -3.37
CA ASN A 517 32.14 -9.22 -4.02
C ASN A 517 32.16 -10.64 -4.63
N SER A 518 31.17 -11.48 -4.28
CA SER A 518 30.97 -12.84 -4.79
C SER A 518 29.48 -13.16 -4.86
N ALA A 519 29.07 -13.93 -5.88
CA ALA A 519 27.70 -14.42 -6.03
C ALA A 519 27.41 -15.64 -5.13
N SER A 520 28.43 -16.26 -4.57
CA SER A 520 28.29 -17.41 -3.67
C SER A 520 29.27 -17.39 -2.50
N TYR A 521 28.81 -17.94 -1.38
CA TYR A 521 29.57 -18.18 -0.16
C TYR A 521 29.27 -19.57 0.37
N THR A 522 30.21 -20.14 1.10
CA THR A 522 30.05 -21.46 1.74
C THR A 522 30.55 -21.38 3.17
N ILE A 523 29.80 -22.01 4.08
CA ILE A 523 30.14 -22.09 5.50
C ILE A 523 29.84 -23.50 6.00
N GLY A 524 30.68 -24.03 6.90
CA GLY A 524 30.33 -25.23 7.66
C GLY A 524 29.28 -24.89 8.70
N GLU A 525 28.34 -25.78 8.96
CA GLU A 525 27.27 -25.56 9.93
C GLU A 525 27.80 -25.17 11.33
N GLY A 526 28.84 -25.85 11.80
CA GLY A 526 29.57 -25.49 13.03
C GLY A 526 30.37 -24.16 12.97
N GLY A 527 30.31 -23.43 11.84
CA GLY A 527 31.04 -22.19 11.59
C GLY A 527 30.51 -20.95 12.32
N LYS A 528 29.35 -21.06 13.00
CA LYS A 528 28.65 -20.03 13.79
C LYS A 528 28.17 -18.80 13.03
N ARG A 529 28.92 -18.29 12.06
CA ARG A 529 28.51 -17.19 11.18
C ARG A 529 29.20 -17.24 9.84
N VAL A 530 28.52 -16.75 8.81
CA VAL A 530 29.09 -16.45 7.50
C VAL A 530 29.26 -14.94 7.37
N ASP A 531 30.43 -14.50 6.88
CA ASP A 531 30.72 -13.10 6.59
C ASP A 531 30.69 -12.87 5.07
N THR A 532 29.70 -12.11 4.61
CA THR A 532 29.55 -11.70 3.20
C THR A 532 30.09 -10.29 3.01
N THR A 533 30.85 -10.04 1.95
CA THR A 533 31.45 -8.73 1.70
C THR A 533 30.68 -8.00 0.61
N ILE A 534 30.33 -6.74 0.88
CA ILE A 534 29.79 -5.83 -0.11
C ILE A 534 30.84 -4.77 -0.46
N THR A 535 30.97 -4.49 -1.74
CA THR A 535 31.91 -3.52 -2.30
C THR A 535 31.16 -2.37 -2.91
N ARG A 536 31.68 -1.16 -2.68
CA ARG A 536 31.28 0.07 -3.33
C ARG A 536 32.31 0.42 -4.40
N LEU A 537 31.88 0.46 -5.67
CA LEU A 537 32.70 0.82 -6.83
C LEU A 537 32.33 2.22 -7.33
N GLY A 538 33.12 2.82 -8.23
CA GLY A 538 32.85 4.16 -8.78
C GLY A 538 33.17 5.31 -7.83
N ASP A 539 32.40 6.40 -7.86
CA ASP A 539 32.61 7.57 -7.01
C ASP A 539 32.23 7.30 -5.55
N ASN A 540 33.24 7.35 -4.67
CA ASN A 540 33.10 7.14 -3.24
C ASN A 540 33.19 8.42 -2.40
N THR A 541 33.17 9.61 -3.02
CA THR A 541 33.40 10.89 -2.34
C THR A 541 32.23 11.34 -1.45
N ALA A 542 31.00 10.90 -1.74
CA ALA A 542 29.82 11.12 -0.90
C ALA A 542 29.48 9.88 -0.07
N SER A 543 28.70 10.03 1.00
CA SER A 543 28.15 8.86 1.72
C SER A 543 27.15 8.08 0.86
N ALA A 544 27.06 6.78 1.07
CA ALA A 544 26.03 5.92 0.45
C ALA A 544 25.50 4.90 1.47
N SER A 545 24.37 4.28 1.18
CA SER A 545 23.84 3.17 1.97
C SER A 545 23.16 2.12 1.10
N VAL A 546 23.03 0.92 1.65
CA VAL A 546 22.28 -0.19 1.07
C VAL A 546 21.62 -0.98 2.20
N SER A 547 20.40 -1.45 2.00
CA SER A 547 19.77 -2.44 2.89
C SER A 547 20.05 -3.85 2.38
N PHE A 548 20.09 -4.82 3.28
CA PHE A 548 20.12 -6.22 2.91
C PHE A 548 19.12 -7.02 3.73
N ARG A 549 18.70 -8.16 3.18
CA ARG A 549 17.87 -9.15 3.86
C ARG A 549 18.33 -10.56 3.52
N THR A 550 18.22 -11.47 4.47
CA THR A 550 18.24 -12.91 4.20
C THR A 550 16.88 -13.37 3.70
N GLY A 551 16.83 -14.45 2.95
CA GLY A 551 15.57 -15.09 2.55
C GLY A 551 15.75 -16.53 2.09
N ASP A 552 14.71 -17.33 2.32
CA ASP A 552 14.60 -18.72 1.94
C ASP A 552 13.19 -19.07 1.44
N SER A 553 13.01 -20.33 1.03
CA SER A 553 11.72 -20.89 0.60
C SER A 553 11.24 -22.04 1.49
N ALA A 554 11.75 -22.16 2.72
CA ALA A 554 11.42 -23.25 3.65
C ALA A 554 10.07 -23.02 4.36
N PHE A 555 9.65 -21.76 4.53
CA PHE A 555 8.43 -21.39 5.28
C PHE A 555 8.40 -22.06 6.67
N LEU A 556 7.29 -22.73 7.03
CA LEU A 556 7.11 -23.44 8.31
C LEU A 556 7.39 -24.95 8.20
N GLN A 557 8.25 -25.36 7.25
CA GLN A 557 8.68 -26.75 7.16
C GLN A 557 9.43 -27.18 8.43
N ARG A 558 9.44 -28.49 8.68
CA ARG A 558 10.20 -29.07 9.80
C ARG A 558 11.69 -29.00 9.49
N CYS A 559 12.51 -28.80 10.51
CA CYS A 559 13.97 -28.71 10.42
C CYS A 559 14.64 -30.09 10.26
N ASN A 560 13.99 -31.04 9.61
CA ASN A 560 14.55 -32.36 9.38
C ASN A 560 14.33 -32.79 7.92
N VAL A 561 14.11 -31.79 7.06
CA VAL A 561 13.61 -31.94 5.70
C VAL A 561 14.77 -31.74 4.76
N THR A 562 15.30 -32.85 4.25
CA THR A 562 16.40 -32.86 3.28
C THR A 562 15.92 -32.44 1.88
N ASN A 563 15.83 -31.15 1.61
CA ASN A 563 15.44 -30.61 0.31
C ASN A 563 16.45 -29.59 -0.28
N GLY A 564 17.55 -29.34 0.42
CA GLY A 564 18.61 -28.41 0.02
C GLY A 564 18.27 -26.94 0.27
N VAL A 565 17.23 -26.64 1.05
CA VAL A 565 16.78 -25.27 1.37
C VAL A 565 16.99 -25.04 2.86
N ALA A 566 17.84 -24.08 3.20
CA ALA A 566 18.03 -23.66 4.58
C ALA A 566 16.85 -22.78 5.03
N SER A 567 16.51 -22.80 6.31
CA SER A 567 15.39 -22.14 6.97
C SER A 567 15.86 -21.15 8.03
N GLU A 568 15.28 -19.94 8.02
CA GLU A 568 15.50 -18.94 9.08
C GLU A 568 15.00 -19.33 10.48
N ARG A 569 14.35 -20.50 10.59
CA ARG A 569 13.88 -21.10 11.85
C ARG A 569 14.84 -22.16 12.37
N CYS A 570 15.62 -22.78 11.50
CA CYS A 570 16.37 -24.00 11.77
C CYS A 570 17.88 -23.75 11.66
N ASP A 571 18.34 -23.23 10.52
CA ASP A 571 19.75 -23.35 10.11
C ASP A 571 20.50 -22.01 10.14
N TYR A 572 19.76 -20.89 10.11
CA TYR A 572 20.35 -19.56 10.18
C TYR A 572 19.42 -18.53 10.84
N GLU A 573 20.01 -17.44 11.32
CA GLU A 573 19.24 -16.32 11.87
C GLU A 573 18.85 -15.33 10.77
N LYS A 574 17.54 -15.08 10.62
CA LYS A 574 17.03 -14.01 9.76
C LYS A 574 17.73 -12.70 10.06
N ARG A 575 18.24 -12.03 9.03
CA ARG A 575 18.90 -10.73 9.19
C ARG A 575 18.43 -9.72 8.17
N VAL A 576 18.05 -8.54 8.66
CA VAL A 576 17.63 -7.39 7.87
C VAL A 576 18.26 -6.14 8.46
N ALA A 577 19.12 -5.46 7.70
CA ALA A 577 19.73 -4.22 8.19
C ALA A 577 20.17 -3.29 7.05
N THR A 578 20.42 -2.03 7.40
CA THR A 578 20.97 -1.02 6.49
C THR A 578 22.45 -0.78 6.79
N VAL A 579 23.28 -0.93 5.78
CA VAL A 579 24.71 -0.67 5.83
C VAL A 579 25.00 0.71 5.25
N LYS A 580 25.76 1.54 5.99
CA LYS A 580 26.16 2.89 5.57
C LYS A 580 27.65 2.92 5.26
N PHE A 581 27.99 3.48 4.10
CA PHE A 581 29.33 3.83 3.67
C PHE A 581 29.55 5.32 3.89
N ALA A 582 30.52 5.68 4.74
CA ALA A 582 31.02 7.04 4.84
C ALA A 582 31.81 7.41 3.56
N PRO A 583 32.03 8.72 3.30
CA PRO A 583 32.94 9.17 2.25
C PRO A 583 34.28 8.42 2.28
N GLY A 584 34.69 7.87 1.14
CA GLY A 584 35.93 7.11 0.95
C GLY A 584 35.86 5.63 1.31
N GLU A 585 34.80 5.14 1.98
CA GLU A 585 34.67 3.71 2.28
C GLU A 585 34.27 2.92 1.02
N THR A 586 35.01 1.84 0.74
CA THR A 586 34.84 1.01 -0.47
C THR A 586 34.35 -0.41 -0.20
N SER A 587 34.31 -0.86 1.06
CA SER A 587 33.78 -2.18 1.41
C SER A 587 33.18 -2.22 2.82
N LYS A 588 32.19 -3.08 3.01
CA LYS A 588 31.60 -3.43 4.32
C LYS A 588 31.35 -4.94 4.39
N THR A 589 31.23 -5.45 5.60
CA THR A 589 30.92 -6.87 5.85
C THR A 589 29.54 -6.98 6.48
N ILE A 590 28.75 -7.92 5.96
CA ILE A 590 27.46 -8.36 6.46
C ILE A 590 27.64 -9.77 6.99
N SER A 591 27.38 -9.97 8.28
CA SER A 591 27.43 -11.30 8.89
C SER A 591 26.04 -11.93 8.96
N VAL A 592 25.89 -13.23 8.81
CA VAL A 592 24.65 -13.98 9.13
C VAL A 592 25.02 -15.10 10.09
N PHE A 593 24.29 -15.25 11.20
CA PHE A 593 24.57 -16.28 12.18
C PHE A 593 23.99 -17.62 11.72
N ILE A 594 24.76 -18.69 11.91
CA ILE A 594 24.42 -20.07 11.58
C ILE A 594 24.05 -20.78 12.87
N VAL A 595 22.96 -21.55 12.80
CA VAL A 595 22.51 -22.46 13.84
C VAL A 595 23.10 -23.83 13.51
N ASP A 596 23.63 -24.49 14.54
CA ASP A 596 24.25 -25.81 14.44
C ASP A 596 23.31 -26.78 15.13
N ASP A 597 22.82 -27.78 14.41
CA ASP A 597 21.89 -28.76 14.92
C ASP A 597 22.46 -30.18 14.95
N SER A 598 21.61 -31.18 14.81
CA SER A 598 22.01 -32.59 14.89
C SER A 598 21.27 -33.48 13.89
N TYR A 599 20.61 -32.90 12.90
CA TYR A 599 19.96 -33.60 11.81
C TYR A 599 20.93 -33.77 10.65
N VAL A 600 20.86 -34.93 9.98
CA VAL A 600 21.56 -35.11 8.70
C VAL A 600 20.67 -34.59 7.59
N GLU A 601 21.01 -33.43 7.07
CA GLU A 601 20.20 -32.70 6.09
C GLU A 601 20.92 -32.55 4.74
N GLY A 602 22.24 -32.69 4.75
CA GLY A 602 23.10 -32.43 3.59
C GLY A 602 23.27 -30.92 3.35
N PRO A 603 23.89 -30.51 2.23
CA PRO A 603 24.10 -29.10 1.96
C PRO A 603 22.79 -28.36 1.66
N GLU A 604 22.60 -27.23 2.33
CA GLU A 604 21.40 -26.40 2.20
C GLU A 604 21.74 -24.96 1.84
N THR A 605 20.82 -24.26 1.18
CA THR A 605 21.08 -22.90 0.68
C THR A 605 20.01 -21.90 1.09
N PHE A 606 20.44 -20.72 1.50
CA PHE A 606 19.62 -19.51 1.62
C PHE A 606 20.23 -18.36 0.81
N THR A 607 19.52 -17.25 0.70
CA THR A 607 19.96 -16.08 -0.06
C THR A 607 20.20 -14.86 0.82
N VAL A 608 21.14 -14.01 0.43
CA VAL A 608 21.28 -12.64 0.95
C VAL A 608 21.08 -11.68 -0.22
N GLN A 609 20.12 -10.75 -0.11
CA GLN A 609 19.74 -9.82 -1.17
C GLN A 609 19.99 -8.38 -0.73
N LEU A 610 20.62 -7.57 -1.60
CA LEU A 610 20.76 -6.12 -1.45
C LEU A 610 19.56 -5.38 -2.06
N PHE A 611 19.10 -4.31 -1.40
CA PHE A 611 17.99 -3.47 -1.84
C PHE A 611 18.06 -2.07 -1.21
N ASN A 612 17.17 -1.15 -1.59
CA ASN A 612 17.04 0.20 -1.02
C ASN A 612 18.37 0.96 -0.90
N THR A 613 19.08 1.14 -2.01
CA THR A 613 20.31 1.95 -2.02
C THR A 613 19.99 3.45 -1.91
N ALA A 614 20.89 4.21 -1.30
CA ALA A 614 20.88 5.68 -1.35
C ALA A 614 22.29 6.17 -1.61
N GLY A 615 22.45 7.14 -2.53
CA GLY A 615 23.78 7.64 -2.93
C GLY A 615 24.62 6.66 -3.75
N ALA A 616 24.05 5.54 -4.20
CA ALA A 616 24.65 4.53 -5.06
C ALA A 616 23.55 3.72 -5.78
N PHE A 617 23.91 3.04 -6.88
CA PHE A 617 23.09 2.01 -7.51
C PHE A 617 23.43 0.63 -6.99
N LEU A 618 22.59 -0.34 -7.28
CA LEU A 618 22.96 -1.75 -7.15
C LEU A 618 23.86 -2.15 -8.33
N GLY A 619 24.97 -2.83 -8.04
CA GLY A 619 25.81 -3.50 -9.05
C GLY A 619 25.52 -5.00 -9.11
N ASP A 620 26.29 -5.77 -9.87
CA ASP A 620 26.11 -7.22 -10.02
C ASP A 620 27.31 -7.95 -9.39
N PRO A 621 27.13 -8.88 -8.43
CA PRO A 621 25.87 -9.46 -7.94
C PRO A 621 25.13 -8.70 -6.84
N VAL A 622 23.79 -8.62 -6.99
CA VAL A 622 22.84 -8.10 -5.97
C VAL A 622 22.30 -9.16 -5.01
N VAL A 623 22.38 -10.42 -5.40
CA VAL A 623 21.98 -11.58 -4.60
C VAL A 623 23.18 -12.50 -4.48
N ALA A 624 23.44 -12.96 -3.26
CA ALA A 624 24.43 -13.97 -2.99
C ALA A 624 23.77 -15.23 -2.42
N ASN A 625 24.12 -16.39 -2.96
CA ASN A 625 23.73 -17.69 -2.41
C ASN A 625 24.71 -18.09 -1.31
N VAL A 626 24.20 -18.47 -0.15
CA VAL A 626 25.00 -19.01 0.94
C VAL A 626 24.66 -20.48 1.10
N THR A 627 25.64 -21.36 0.88
CA THR A 627 25.50 -22.79 1.14
C THR A 627 26.06 -23.14 2.51
N ILE A 628 25.22 -23.70 3.37
CA ILE A 628 25.59 -24.32 4.64
C ILE A 628 25.96 -25.77 4.33
N THR A 629 27.17 -26.18 4.74
CA THR A 629 27.63 -27.56 4.62
C THR A 629 27.45 -28.25 5.95
N ASP A 630 26.50 -29.19 5.97
CA ASP A 630 26.18 -30.08 7.08
C ASP A 630 27.44 -30.78 7.61
N ASN A 631 27.59 -30.76 8.95
CA ASN A 631 28.72 -31.35 9.66
C ASN A 631 28.38 -32.72 10.28
N ASP A 632 27.14 -33.17 10.19
CA ASP A 632 26.62 -34.38 10.81
C ASP A 632 26.68 -35.60 9.87
N LEU A 633 26.96 -36.76 10.48
CA LEU A 633 27.06 -38.04 9.78
C LEU A 633 25.88 -38.99 10.08
N ALA A 634 25.14 -38.69 11.15
CA ALA A 634 23.92 -39.39 11.58
C ALA A 634 23.15 -38.50 12.55
N ASN A 635 21.81 -38.62 12.57
CA ASN A 635 21.01 -37.84 13.52
C ASN A 635 21.48 -38.07 14.96
N GLY A 636 21.78 -36.99 15.66
CA GLY A 636 22.46 -36.99 16.95
C GLY A 636 21.58 -36.59 18.14
N PRO A 637 22.17 -36.52 19.35
CA PRO A 637 21.51 -35.92 20.50
C PRO A 637 21.36 -34.41 20.29
N ASN A 638 20.22 -33.87 20.73
CA ASN A 638 19.89 -32.47 20.55
C ASN A 638 20.93 -31.52 21.22
N PRO A 639 21.66 -30.69 20.46
CA PRO A 639 22.72 -29.83 20.96
C PRO A 639 22.23 -28.81 21.98
N ILE A 640 20.94 -28.44 21.96
CA ILE A 640 20.35 -27.49 22.91
C ILE A 640 20.43 -28.00 24.37
N ASP A 641 20.73 -29.29 24.57
CA ASP A 641 20.97 -29.83 25.90
C ASP A 641 22.35 -29.47 26.47
N ALA A 642 23.31 -29.09 25.63
CA ALA A 642 24.59 -28.57 26.11
C ALA A 642 24.39 -27.15 26.68
N PRO A 643 24.88 -26.85 27.90
CA PRO A 643 24.75 -25.51 28.50
C PRO A 643 25.21 -24.36 27.60
N GLY A 644 26.33 -24.54 26.90
CA GLY A 644 26.88 -23.52 26.00
C GLY A 644 25.99 -23.27 24.79
N SER A 645 25.52 -24.33 24.13
CA SER A 645 24.62 -24.22 22.98
C SER A 645 23.29 -23.58 23.40
N PHE A 646 22.70 -24.02 24.52
CA PHE A 646 21.50 -23.42 25.09
C PHE A 646 21.64 -21.90 25.26
N VAL A 647 22.73 -21.46 25.90
CA VAL A 647 23.00 -20.04 26.15
C VAL A 647 23.21 -19.28 24.85
N ARG A 648 24.01 -19.80 23.91
CA ARG A 648 24.22 -19.15 22.61
C ARG A 648 22.89 -18.95 21.89
N THR A 649 22.02 -19.96 21.86
CA THR A 649 20.70 -19.84 21.24
C THR A 649 19.85 -18.74 21.88
N GLN A 650 19.91 -18.54 23.20
CA GLN A 650 19.20 -17.41 23.84
C GLN A 650 19.71 -16.04 23.35
N TYR A 651 21.01 -15.89 23.11
CA TYR A 651 21.57 -14.67 22.54
C TYR A 651 21.09 -14.42 21.11
N LEU A 652 20.98 -15.48 20.30
CA LEU A 652 20.48 -15.38 18.93
C LEU A 652 18.97 -15.06 18.90
N ASP A 653 18.16 -15.88 19.57
CA ASP A 653 16.69 -15.81 19.55
C ASP A 653 16.17 -14.47 20.12
N PHE A 654 16.79 -13.93 21.18
CA PHE A 654 16.31 -12.71 21.85
C PHE A 654 17.12 -11.46 21.51
N LEU A 655 18.44 -11.56 21.39
CA LEU A 655 19.32 -10.40 21.25
C LEU A 655 19.89 -10.22 19.85
N ASN A 656 19.66 -11.16 18.92
CA ASN A 656 20.10 -11.09 17.53
C ASN A 656 21.62 -10.82 17.39
N ARG A 657 22.43 -11.39 18.30
CA ARG A 657 23.89 -11.25 18.28
C ARG A 657 24.58 -12.47 18.88
N GLU A 658 25.86 -12.66 18.58
CA GLU A 658 26.70 -13.60 19.33
C GLU A 658 26.93 -13.09 20.76
N PRO A 659 27.07 -14.01 21.73
CA PRO A 659 27.44 -13.64 23.08
C PRO A 659 28.84 -13.03 23.11
N ASP A 660 29.01 -12.01 23.96
CA ASP A 660 30.34 -11.64 24.42
C ASP A 660 30.87 -12.74 25.37
N GLN A 661 32.19 -12.92 25.41
CA GLN A 661 32.80 -14.03 26.15
C GLN A 661 32.42 -14.02 27.64
N SER A 662 32.40 -12.83 28.26
CA SER A 662 32.03 -12.67 29.67
C SER A 662 30.60 -13.11 29.98
N GLY A 663 29.64 -12.70 29.16
CA GLY A 663 28.24 -13.05 29.30
C GLY A 663 28.01 -14.53 28.99
N PHE A 664 28.66 -15.06 27.95
CA PHE A 664 28.65 -16.49 27.64
C PHE A 664 29.07 -17.32 28.84
N ASP A 665 30.24 -17.01 29.41
CA ASP A 665 30.80 -17.73 30.55
C ASP A 665 29.88 -17.61 31.77
N PHE A 666 29.38 -16.41 32.06
CA PHE A 666 28.49 -16.18 33.19
C PHE A 666 27.22 -17.03 33.12
N TRP A 667 26.48 -16.97 32.02
CA TRP A 667 25.22 -17.67 31.85
C TRP A 667 25.40 -19.17 31.73
N THR A 668 26.44 -19.62 31.03
CA THR A 668 26.76 -21.05 30.90
C THR A 668 27.10 -21.66 32.26
N ASN A 669 27.87 -20.94 33.09
CA ASN A 669 28.23 -21.39 34.43
C ASN A 669 27.03 -21.46 35.39
N GLN A 670 25.95 -20.70 35.16
CA GLN A 670 24.72 -20.86 35.95
C GLN A 670 24.15 -22.28 35.83
N ILE A 671 24.23 -22.88 34.63
CA ILE A 671 23.71 -24.23 34.36
C ILE A 671 24.74 -25.29 34.77
N ILE A 672 26.02 -25.10 34.42
CA ILE A 672 27.11 -26.05 34.76
C ILE A 672 27.21 -26.27 36.27
N SER A 673 26.92 -25.24 37.09
CA SER A 673 26.96 -25.34 38.56
C SER A 673 26.06 -26.44 39.15
N CYS A 674 25.07 -26.94 38.40
CA CYS A 674 24.19 -28.03 38.81
C CYS A 674 24.80 -29.44 38.67
N GLY A 675 25.94 -29.60 37.97
CA GLY A 675 26.51 -30.91 37.69
C GLY A 675 25.54 -31.80 36.90
N LEU A 676 25.11 -32.93 37.47
CA LEU A 676 24.18 -33.88 36.86
C LEU A 676 22.74 -33.81 37.43
N ASP A 677 22.46 -32.87 38.34
CA ASP A 677 21.15 -32.70 38.96
C ASP A 677 20.13 -32.14 37.94
N GLN A 678 19.28 -33.02 37.40
CA GLN A 678 18.31 -32.68 36.34
C GLN A 678 17.26 -31.65 36.78
N PRO A 679 16.62 -31.76 37.98
CA PRO A 679 15.80 -30.68 38.52
C PRO A 679 16.51 -29.33 38.58
N CYS A 680 17.77 -29.31 39.05
CA CYS A 680 18.56 -28.08 39.10
C CYS A 680 18.81 -27.51 37.69
N ILE A 681 19.22 -28.35 36.74
CA ILE A 681 19.47 -27.96 35.34
C ILE A 681 18.22 -27.37 34.70
N GLN A 682 17.06 -28.03 34.85
CA GLN A 682 15.80 -27.54 34.32
C GLN A 682 15.45 -26.17 34.88
N GLN A 683 15.56 -25.99 36.21
CA GLN A 683 15.28 -24.70 36.84
C GLN A 683 16.26 -23.61 36.39
N ARG A 684 17.55 -23.94 36.23
CA ARG A 684 18.56 -22.99 35.73
C ARG A 684 18.28 -22.60 34.28
N ARG A 685 17.93 -23.54 33.40
CA ARG A 685 17.56 -23.22 32.01
C ARG A 685 16.37 -22.27 31.95
N ILE A 686 15.31 -22.55 32.72
CA ILE A 686 14.13 -21.66 32.81
C ILE A 686 14.54 -20.24 33.25
N ASN A 687 15.36 -20.14 34.30
CA ASN A 687 15.78 -18.84 34.84
C ASN A 687 16.73 -18.09 33.90
N VAL A 688 17.69 -18.78 33.30
CA VAL A 688 18.64 -18.21 32.33
C VAL A 688 17.88 -17.68 31.13
N SER A 689 16.99 -18.48 30.57
CA SER A 689 16.19 -18.12 29.39
C SER A 689 15.29 -16.91 29.66
N ALA A 690 14.52 -16.92 30.76
CA ALA A 690 13.71 -15.77 31.15
C ALA A 690 14.54 -14.49 31.39
N ALA A 691 15.79 -14.62 31.85
CA ALA A 691 16.66 -13.48 32.09
C ALA A 691 17.02 -12.71 30.81
N PHE A 692 16.99 -13.32 29.63
CA PHE A 692 17.23 -12.62 28.36
C PHE A 692 16.11 -11.63 28.05
N PHE A 693 14.85 -12.06 28.15
CA PHE A 693 13.70 -11.16 28.01
C PHE A 693 13.72 -10.04 29.07
N LEU A 694 14.07 -10.38 30.31
CA LEU A 694 14.15 -9.42 31.43
C LEU A 694 15.39 -8.50 31.38
N SER A 695 16.37 -8.80 30.51
CA SER A 695 17.63 -8.08 30.47
C SER A 695 17.43 -6.63 30.06
N ALA A 696 18.25 -5.72 30.59
CA ALA A 696 18.23 -4.32 30.18
C ALA A 696 18.45 -4.17 28.67
N GLU A 697 19.23 -5.06 28.05
CA GLU A 697 19.44 -5.06 26.61
C GLU A 697 18.14 -5.31 25.84
N PHE A 698 17.44 -6.41 26.14
CA PHE A 698 16.17 -6.73 25.47
C PHE A 698 15.08 -5.70 25.76
N GLN A 699 14.97 -5.25 27.01
CA GLN A 699 13.99 -4.26 27.45
C GLN A 699 14.12 -2.93 26.68
N GLN A 700 15.33 -2.59 26.25
CA GLN A 700 15.64 -1.35 25.53
C GLN A 700 15.80 -1.54 24.01
N THR A 701 15.73 -2.77 23.51
CA THR A 701 15.80 -3.12 22.09
C THR A 701 14.47 -3.73 21.63
N GLY A 702 14.31 -5.06 21.65
CA GLY A 702 13.11 -5.74 21.16
C GLY A 702 11.83 -5.28 21.85
N TYR A 703 11.83 -5.18 23.18
CA TYR A 703 10.63 -4.71 23.87
C TYR A 703 10.31 -3.23 23.61
N LEU A 704 11.32 -2.42 23.27
CA LEU A 704 11.06 -1.04 22.84
C LEU A 704 10.41 -1.00 21.45
N VAL A 705 10.79 -1.89 20.53
CA VAL A 705 10.17 -2.00 19.20
C VAL A 705 8.69 -2.30 19.33
N GLU A 706 8.30 -3.32 20.10
CA GLU A 706 6.90 -3.66 20.35
C GLU A 706 6.12 -2.44 20.89
N ARG A 707 6.65 -1.75 21.90
CA ARG A 707 6.01 -0.56 22.48
C ARG A 707 5.91 0.62 21.51
N ILE A 708 6.88 0.79 20.62
CA ILE A 708 6.82 1.80 19.56
C ILE A 708 5.66 1.49 18.60
N TYR A 709 5.50 0.22 18.19
CA TYR A 709 4.35 -0.21 17.39
C TYR A 709 3.03 -0.04 18.15
N LYS A 710 2.99 -0.37 19.45
CA LYS A 710 1.82 -0.16 20.30
C LYS A 710 1.41 1.31 20.37
N ALA A 711 2.34 2.22 20.64
CA ALA A 711 2.06 3.65 20.69
C ALA A 711 1.63 4.20 19.32
N ALA A 712 2.21 3.71 18.23
CA ALA A 712 1.95 4.19 16.88
C ALA A 712 0.65 3.63 16.25
N PHE A 713 0.29 2.38 16.54
CA PHE A 713 -0.80 1.70 15.82
C PHE A 713 -1.86 1.10 16.72
N GLY A 714 -1.60 0.98 18.03
CA GLY A 714 -2.50 0.37 18.99
C GLY A 714 -2.52 -1.15 18.89
N ASP A 715 -3.68 -1.73 19.14
CA ASP A 715 -3.91 -3.18 19.09
C ASP A 715 -4.60 -3.60 17.80
N VAL A 716 -4.37 -4.84 17.39
CA VAL A 716 -5.22 -5.54 16.42
C VAL A 716 -6.24 -6.35 17.20
N VAL A 717 -7.51 -6.22 16.86
CA VAL A 717 -8.58 -7.05 17.45
C VAL A 717 -8.79 -8.27 16.55
N VAL A 718 -8.61 -9.45 17.12
CA VAL A 718 -8.69 -10.76 16.43
C VAL A 718 -9.72 -11.66 17.12
N GLU A 719 -10.15 -12.72 16.44
CA GLU A 719 -11.03 -13.72 17.05
C GLU A 719 -10.20 -14.86 17.66
N SER A 720 -10.44 -15.17 18.94
CA SER A 720 -9.93 -16.35 19.65
C SER A 720 -11.00 -17.41 19.79
N THR A 721 -10.62 -18.67 19.60
CA THR A 721 -11.51 -19.83 19.77
C THR A 721 -11.35 -20.52 21.13
N LEU A 722 -10.41 -20.06 21.97
CA LEU A 722 -10.15 -20.64 23.28
C LEU A 722 -11.38 -20.49 24.19
N GLY A 723 -11.96 -21.61 24.61
CA GLY A 723 -13.15 -21.60 25.47
C GLY A 723 -14.43 -21.07 24.79
N GLY A 724 -14.41 -20.88 23.46
CA GLY A 724 -15.48 -20.28 22.67
C GLY A 724 -15.01 -19.04 21.89
N SER A 725 -15.72 -18.70 20.81
CA SER A 725 -15.41 -17.53 19.97
C SER A 725 -15.55 -16.22 20.75
N HIS A 726 -14.48 -15.42 20.81
CA HIS A 726 -14.47 -14.10 21.43
C HIS A 726 -13.39 -13.19 20.81
N GLN A 727 -13.51 -11.87 21.05
CA GLN A 727 -12.55 -10.89 20.54
C GLN A 727 -11.35 -10.74 21.50
N LEU A 728 -10.14 -10.79 20.96
CA LEU A 728 -8.88 -10.65 21.69
C LEU A 728 -8.06 -9.50 21.09
N ALA A 729 -7.55 -8.61 21.94
CA ALA A 729 -6.61 -7.58 21.51
C ALA A 729 -5.17 -8.15 21.54
N VAL A 730 -4.49 -8.11 20.40
CA VAL A 730 -3.10 -8.58 20.26
C VAL A 730 -2.18 -7.46 19.76
N PRO A 731 -0.88 -7.49 20.12
CA PRO A 731 0.08 -6.49 19.64
C PRO A 731 0.09 -6.41 18.11
N PHE A 732 0.22 -5.19 17.57
CA PHE A 732 0.19 -4.95 16.13
C PHE A 732 1.44 -5.46 15.40
N VAL A 733 2.59 -5.46 16.08
CA VAL A 733 3.89 -5.76 15.48
C VAL A 733 3.96 -7.20 14.95
N LYS A 734 4.54 -7.36 13.77
CA LYS A 734 4.84 -8.65 13.13
C LYS A 734 6.30 -9.02 13.27
N ILE A 735 6.65 -10.31 13.18
CA ILE A 735 7.99 -10.82 13.47
C ILE A 735 9.06 -10.16 12.60
N ASN A 736 8.79 -9.93 11.31
CA ASN A 736 9.74 -9.31 10.39
C ASN A 736 10.03 -7.85 10.76
N ASP A 737 8.99 -7.10 11.09
CA ASP A 737 9.07 -5.72 11.56
C ASP A 737 9.80 -5.64 12.91
N PHE A 738 9.48 -6.57 13.80
CA PHE A 738 10.12 -6.72 15.11
C PHE A 738 11.62 -6.98 14.97
N LEU A 739 12.01 -7.94 14.14
CA LEU A 739 13.41 -8.32 13.94
C LEU A 739 14.20 -7.16 13.31
N GLN A 740 13.63 -6.49 12.30
CA GLN A 740 14.26 -5.33 11.68
C GLN A 740 14.51 -4.22 12.71
N GLY A 741 13.50 -3.86 13.50
CA GLY A 741 13.64 -2.84 14.55
C GLY A 741 14.65 -3.25 15.62
N THR A 742 14.60 -4.52 16.06
CA THR A 742 15.48 -5.03 17.11
C THR A 742 16.94 -5.03 16.66
N GLN A 743 17.21 -5.46 15.42
CA GLN A 743 18.55 -5.46 14.84
C GLN A 743 19.08 -4.04 14.61
N GLN A 744 18.19 -3.08 14.27
CA GLN A 744 18.57 -1.68 14.16
C GLN A 744 18.94 -1.06 15.52
N ILE A 745 18.15 -1.30 16.57
CA ILE A 745 18.44 -0.75 17.90
C ILE A 745 19.64 -1.45 18.54
N GLY A 746 19.77 -2.77 18.34
CA GLY A 746 20.86 -3.60 18.87
C GLY A 746 22.19 -3.50 18.12
N ALA A 747 22.26 -2.76 17.01
CA ALA A 747 23.45 -2.71 16.16
C ALA A 747 24.70 -2.23 16.93
N GLY A 748 25.68 -3.13 17.11
CA GLY A 748 26.93 -2.85 17.83
C GLY A 748 26.77 -2.66 19.34
N LEU A 749 25.61 -2.96 19.89
CA LEU A 749 25.31 -2.82 21.31
C LEU A 749 25.85 -4.01 22.11
N ILE A 750 26.67 -3.73 23.14
CA ILE A 750 27.04 -4.69 24.17
C ILE A 750 26.92 -3.99 25.52
N VAL A 751 25.88 -4.34 26.28
CA VAL A 751 25.59 -3.69 27.57
C VAL A 751 26.74 -3.93 28.56
N GLY A 752 27.16 -2.86 29.23
CA GLY A 752 28.25 -2.90 30.21
C GLY A 752 29.65 -2.64 29.64
N GLN A 753 29.81 -2.54 28.32
CA GLN A 753 31.06 -2.06 27.70
C GLN A 753 31.13 -0.52 27.68
N SER A 754 32.32 0.06 27.81
CA SER A 754 32.48 1.52 27.80
C SER A 754 31.77 2.20 26.61
N GLY A 755 30.82 3.10 26.90
CA GLY A 755 30.10 3.89 25.88
C GLY A 755 28.84 3.24 25.31
N TRP A 756 28.42 2.07 25.82
CA TRP A 756 27.24 1.34 25.32
C TRP A 756 25.94 2.15 25.40
N GLU A 757 25.78 3.00 26.41
CA GLU A 757 24.59 3.85 26.57
C GLU A 757 24.45 4.86 25.42
N THR A 758 25.59 5.37 24.93
CA THR A 758 25.61 6.31 23.80
C THR A 758 25.25 5.58 22.50
N VAL A 759 25.76 4.36 22.31
CA VAL A 759 25.40 3.51 21.17
C VAL A 759 23.90 3.23 21.17
N LEU A 760 23.36 2.77 22.30
CA LEU A 760 21.93 2.49 22.46
C LEU A 760 21.07 3.72 22.15
N GLU A 761 21.37 4.87 22.76
CA GLU A 761 20.57 6.09 22.55
C GLU A 761 20.63 6.59 21.10
N ASN A 762 21.80 6.50 20.45
CA ASN A 762 21.93 6.83 19.03
C ASN A 762 21.10 5.89 18.14
N ASN A 763 21.14 4.59 18.43
CA ASN A 763 20.40 3.60 17.66
C ASN A 763 18.88 3.77 17.85
N LYS A 764 18.40 4.01 19.07
CA LYS A 764 16.99 4.33 19.36
C LYS A 764 16.51 5.56 18.59
N ARG A 765 17.31 6.63 18.57
CA ARG A 765 17.00 7.85 17.81
C ARG A 765 16.91 7.58 16.32
N ALA A 766 17.88 6.84 15.77
CA ALA A 766 17.89 6.47 14.35
C ALA A 766 16.65 5.65 13.99
N PHE A 767 16.34 4.62 14.78
CA PHE A 767 15.15 3.80 14.59
C PHE A 767 13.86 4.62 14.64
N ALA A 768 13.68 5.47 15.67
CA ALA A 768 12.49 6.29 15.79
C ALA A 768 12.34 7.30 14.62
N LEU A 769 13.44 7.88 14.16
CA LEU A 769 13.45 8.76 12.99
C LEU A 769 13.02 8.03 11.71
N ASP A 770 13.60 6.85 11.45
CA ASP A 770 13.26 6.05 10.28
C ASP A 770 11.79 5.59 10.35
N PHE A 771 11.34 5.16 11.54
CA PHE A 771 10.00 4.67 11.80
C PHE A 771 8.91 5.73 11.52
N VAL A 772 9.08 6.97 11.99
CA VAL A 772 8.06 8.03 11.78
C VAL A 772 8.00 8.55 10.33
N GLN A 773 8.96 8.16 9.50
CA GLN A 773 8.97 8.44 8.06
C GLN A 773 8.38 7.28 7.25
N GLY A 774 8.10 6.13 7.88
CA GLY A 774 7.51 4.97 7.25
C GLY A 774 6.13 5.27 6.64
N PRO A 775 5.80 4.73 5.46
CA PRO A 775 4.52 5.01 4.78
C PRO A 775 3.29 4.78 5.67
N SER A 776 3.24 3.65 6.40
CA SER A 776 2.14 3.33 7.31
C SER A 776 1.99 4.35 8.45
N PHE A 777 3.11 4.90 8.94
CA PHE A 777 3.08 5.94 9.96
C PHE A 777 2.57 7.26 9.38
N LEU A 778 3.04 7.65 8.19
CA LEU A 778 2.60 8.87 7.51
C LEU A 778 1.13 8.83 7.11
N ASP A 779 0.62 7.67 6.71
CA ASP A 779 -0.80 7.45 6.40
C ASP A 779 -1.69 7.66 7.65
N ARG A 780 -1.22 7.19 8.81
CA ARG A 780 -1.95 7.33 10.09
C ARG A 780 -1.81 8.73 10.68
N TYR A 781 -0.69 9.39 10.44
CA TYR A 781 -0.30 10.69 11.00
C TYR A 781 0.18 11.65 9.90
N PRO A 782 -0.75 12.30 9.17
CA PRO A 782 -0.40 13.32 8.19
C PRO A 782 0.36 14.47 8.84
N THR A 783 1.34 15.01 8.12
CA THR A 783 2.28 16.02 8.67
C THR A 783 1.59 17.36 9.01
N GLY A 784 0.41 17.61 8.45
CA GLY A 784 -0.44 18.77 8.78
C GLY A 784 -1.22 18.68 10.09
N MET A 785 -1.13 17.56 10.83
CA MET A 785 -1.85 17.36 12.10
C MET A 785 -1.34 18.30 13.20
N GLU A 786 -2.22 18.81 14.06
CA GLU A 786 -1.82 19.61 15.22
C GLU A 786 -1.05 18.75 16.24
N PRO A 787 0.01 19.27 16.89
CA PRO A 787 0.81 18.51 17.85
C PRO A 787 0.00 17.85 18.97
N ALA A 788 -1.00 18.54 19.53
CA ALA A 788 -1.86 17.98 20.56
C ALA A 788 -2.67 16.78 20.06
N GLN A 789 -3.23 16.86 18.84
CA GLN A 789 -4.00 15.76 18.24
C GLN A 789 -3.10 14.55 17.95
N PHE A 790 -1.87 14.80 17.49
CA PHE A 790 -0.88 13.75 17.26
C PHE A 790 -0.53 13.01 18.55
N VAL A 791 -0.18 13.75 19.60
CA VAL A 791 0.18 13.20 20.91
C VAL A 791 -1.00 12.47 21.55
N ASP A 792 -2.21 13.04 21.52
CA ASP A 792 -3.41 12.42 22.09
C ASP A 792 -3.74 11.09 21.42
N ARG A 793 -3.53 11.00 20.10
CA ARG A 793 -3.77 9.77 19.35
C ARG A 793 -2.73 8.69 19.64
N LEU A 794 -1.47 9.07 19.87
CA LEU A 794 -0.44 8.15 20.33
C LEU A 794 -0.74 7.60 21.73
N PHE A 795 -1.16 8.45 22.68
CA PHE A 795 -1.59 7.99 24.00
C PHE A 795 -2.85 7.11 23.95
N ALA A 796 -3.81 7.45 23.07
CA ALA A 796 -5.01 6.65 22.87
C ALA A 796 -4.66 5.23 22.38
N ASN A 797 -3.74 5.12 21.42
CA ASN A 797 -3.22 3.83 20.96
C ASN A 797 -2.44 3.08 22.04
N ALA A 798 -1.62 3.81 22.82
CA ALA A 798 -0.88 3.25 23.95
C ALA A 798 -1.81 2.67 25.04
N GLY A 799 -3.08 3.07 25.06
CA GLY A 799 -4.11 2.42 25.88
C GLY A 799 -4.07 2.82 27.36
N PHE A 800 -3.49 3.99 27.69
CA PHE A 800 -3.53 4.55 29.04
C PHE A 800 -3.80 6.07 29.01
N THR A 801 -4.30 6.60 30.13
CA THR A 801 -4.51 8.05 30.27
C THR A 801 -3.22 8.70 30.82
N PRO A 802 -2.57 9.62 30.09
CA PRO A 802 -1.34 10.25 30.55
C PRO A 802 -1.59 11.24 31.68
N SER A 803 -0.56 11.50 32.49
CA SER A 803 -0.58 12.67 33.38
C SER A 803 -0.55 13.96 32.53
N GLY A 804 -1.06 15.07 33.07
CA GLY A 804 -0.96 16.37 32.39
C GLY A 804 0.48 16.78 32.10
N THR A 805 1.44 16.34 32.92
CA THR A 805 2.87 16.58 32.74
C THR A 805 3.42 15.81 31.54
N ASP A 806 3.17 14.50 31.45
CA ASP A 806 3.68 13.65 30.36
C ASP A 806 3.09 14.08 29.02
N ARG A 807 1.78 14.37 29.02
CA ARG A 807 1.09 14.88 27.83
C ARG A 807 1.68 16.19 27.35
N ASN A 808 1.93 17.13 28.26
CA ASN A 808 2.48 18.44 27.90
C ASN A 808 3.95 18.35 27.46
N ALA A 809 4.74 17.42 28.02
CA ALA A 809 6.12 17.17 27.60
C ALA A 809 6.19 16.68 26.14
N ALA A 810 5.40 15.66 25.79
CA ALA A 810 5.35 15.14 24.42
C ALA A 810 4.85 16.18 23.40
N ILE A 811 3.94 17.08 23.80
CA ILE A 811 3.51 18.21 22.95
C ILE A 811 4.65 19.24 22.80
N ALA A 812 5.40 19.49 23.88
CA ALA A 812 6.49 20.47 23.90
C ALA A 812 7.66 20.10 22.97
N GLU A 813 7.79 18.83 22.57
CA GLU A 813 8.77 18.38 21.56
C GLU A 813 8.66 19.12 20.21
N PHE A 814 7.48 19.66 19.92
CA PHE A 814 7.19 20.45 18.72
C PHE A 814 7.40 21.97 18.92
N GLY A 815 7.62 22.44 20.14
CA GLY A 815 7.74 23.87 20.44
C GLY A 815 6.43 24.64 20.18
N SER A 816 6.50 25.78 19.48
CA SER A 816 5.35 26.66 19.21
C SER A 816 4.76 26.50 17.80
N VAL A 817 5.10 25.44 17.09
CA VAL A 817 4.58 25.18 15.73
C VAL A 817 3.13 24.67 15.78
N THR A 818 2.39 24.84 14.69
CA THR A 818 0.97 24.46 14.60
C THR A 818 0.73 23.11 13.92
N ASN A 819 1.77 22.45 13.40
CA ASN A 819 1.67 21.17 12.71
C ASN A 819 2.82 20.21 13.09
N THR A 820 2.79 19.00 12.58
CA THR A 820 3.75 17.92 12.88
C THR A 820 4.71 17.66 11.73
N ASN A 821 5.05 18.66 10.91
CA ASN A 821 6.01 18.50 9.81
C ASN A 821 7.45 18.19 10.29
N ASP A 822 7.81 18.52 11.53
CA ASP A 822 9.13 18.22 12.10
C ASP A 822 9.26 16.72 12.44
N ILE A 823 9.97 16.00 11.58
CA ILE A 823 10.25 14.57 11.69
C ILE A 823 10.95 14.23 13.02
N ALA A 824 11.89 15.07 13.46
CA ALA A 824 12.65 14.81 14.68
C ALA A 824 11.76 15.01 15.93
N ALA A 825 10.87 16.00 15.91
CA ALA A 825 9.89 16.19 16.98
C ALA A 825 8.91 15.01 17.08
N ARG A 826 8.43 14.49 15.95
CA ARG A 826 7.57 13.28 15.94
C ARG A 826 8.26 12.07 16.54
N ALA A 827 9.52 11.84 16.18
CA ALA A 827 10.30 10.73 16.70
C ALA A 827 10.51 10.84 18.21
N ARG A 828 10.79 12.04 18.74
CA ARG A 828 10.92 12.28 20.19
C ARG A 828 9.60 12.09 20.93
N ALA A 829 8.51 12.70 20.45
CA ALA A 829 7.18 12.56 21.06
C ALA A 829 6.68 11.10 21.05
N LEU A 830 6.94 10.34 20.00
CA LEU A 830 6.65 8.91 19.95
C LEU A 830 7.44 8.14 21.01
N ARG A 831 8.73 8.45 21.19
CA ARG A 831 9.58 7.83 22.21
C ARG A 831 9.15 8.19 23.62
N ASP A 832 8.75 9.43 23.91
CA ASP A 832 8.24 9.83 25.23
C ASP A 832 7.07 8.95 25.70
N ILE A 833 6.24 8.52 24.75
CA ILE A 833 5.07 7.66 24.99
C ILE A 833 5.48 6.19 25.06
N ALA A 834 6.27 5.72 24.09
CA ALA A 834 6.74 4.34 24.04
C ALA A 834 7.59 3.96 25.27
N GLU A 835 8.38 4.89 25.79
CA GLU A 835 9.25 4.74 26.96
C GLU A 835 8.59 5.16 28.28
N ASN A 836 7.30 5.49 28.26
CA ASN A 836 6.56 5.82 29.47
C ASN A 836 6.46 4.61 30.43
N PRO A 837 6.74 4.77 31.74
CA PRO A 837 6.68 3.68 32.71
C PRO A 837 5.33 2.96 32.80
N ILE A 838 4.22 3.67 32.54
CA ILE A 838 2.88 3.06 32.56
C ILE A 838 2.77 2.04 31.42
N LEU A 839 3.14 2.44 30.19
CA LEU A 839 3.09 1.56 29.03
C LEU A 839 4.03 0.36 29.19
N ILE A 840 5.24 0.59 29.71
CA ILE A 840 6.20 -0.47 30.05
C ILE A 840 5.57 -1.50 30.99
N SER A 841 4.86 -1.06 32.02
CA SER A 841 4.23 -2.00 32.97
C SER A 841 3.01 -2.72 32.39
N GLN A 842 2.21 -2.02 31.59
CA GLN A 842 0.94 -2.51 31.06
C GLN A 842 1.12 -3.55 29.95
N GLU A 843 2.08 -3.34 29.05
CA GLU A 843 2.27 -4.22 27.89
C GLU A 843 3.18 -5.41 28.20
N PHE A 844 3.83 -5.43 29.37
CA PHE A 844 4.87 -6.42 29.71
C PHE A 844 4.42 -7.86 29.48
N ASN A 845 3.27 -8.27 30.02
CA ASN A 845 2.79 -9.65 29.89
C ASN A 845 2.45 -10.01 28.44
N ARG A 846 1.87 -9.08 27.68
CA ARG A 846 1.49 -9.30 26.27
C ARG A 846 2.73 -9.46 25.40
N ALA A 847 3.70 -8.58 25.57
CA ALA A 847 4.99 -8.67 24.90
C ALA A 847 5.76 -9.93 25.31
N PHE A 848 5.73 -10.32 26.58
CA PHE A 848 6.41 -11.53 27.04
C PHE A 848 5.84 -12.78 26.36
N VAL A 849 4.52 -12.94 26.32
CA VAL A 849 3.88 -14.05 25.58
C VAL A 849 4.22 -13.99 24.10
N LEU A 850 4.19 -12.81 23.48
CA LEU A 850 4.55 -12.64 22.06
C LEU A 850 5.99 -13.11 21.78
N MET A 851 6.93 -12.83 22.70
CA MET A 851 8.32 -13.23 22.54
C MET A 851 8.55 -14.73 22.67
N GLU A 852 7.63 -15.47 23.27
CA GLU A 852 7.69 -16.93 23.24
C GLU A 852 7.53 -17.45 21.80
N TYR A 853 6.73 -16.77 20.97
CA TYR A 853 6.54 -17.10 19.55
C TYR A 853 7.67 -16.54 18.68
N PHE A 854 8.03 -15.27 18.86
CA PHE A 854 9.05 -14.62 18.02
C PHE A 854 10.46 -15.11 18.33
N GLY A 855 10.80 -15.28 19.61
CA GLY A 855 12.11 -15.76 20.06
C GLY A 855 12.27 -17.25 19.84
N TYR A 856 11.48 -18.08 20.55
CA TYR A 856 11.68 -19.53 20.51
C TYR A 856 11.14 -20.18 19.24
N LEU A 857 9.91 -19.87 18.84
CA LEU A 857 9.27 -20.59 17.73
C LEU A 857 9.57 -19.99 16.36
N ARG A 858 10.11 -18.76 16.34
CA ARG A 858 10.50 -18.00 15.14
C ARG A 858 9.34 -17.84 14.14
N ARG A 859 8.12 -17.61 14.65
CA ARG A 859 6.91 -17.52 13.82
C ARG A 859 5.84 -16.63 14.43
N GLU A 860 4.78 -16.34 13.69
CA GLU A 860 3.64 -15.59 14.22
C GLU A 860 2.81 -16.46 15.19
N PRO A 861 2.17 -15.85 16.21
CA PRO A 861 1.25 -16.60 17.06
C PRO A 861 0.08 -17.21 16.32
N ASN A 862 -0.30 -16.65 15.17
CA ASN A 862 -1.46 -17.04 14.39
C ASN A 862 -1.18 -17.68 13.03
N ASP A 863 0.01 -18.26 12.86
CA ASP A 863 0.32 -19.06 11.68
C ASP A 863 -0.58 -20.31 11.59
N LEU A 864 -0.47 -21.08 10.49
CA LEU A 864 -1.36 -22.21 10.16
C LEU A 864 -1.58 -23.25 11.28
N LEU A 865 -0.67 -23.31 12.25
CA LEU A 865 -0.78 -24.19 13.43
C LEU A 865 -1.80 -23.69 14.46
N ASP A 866 -2.09 -22.39 14.50
CA ASP A 866 -3.02 -21.75 15.44
C ASP A 866 -3.67 -20.48 14.84
N PRO A 867 -4.45 -20.58 13.75
CA PRO A 867 -4.97 -19.42 13.01
C PRO A 867 -5.86 -18.49 13.85
N GLY A 868 -6.38 -18.97 14.99
CA GLY A 868 -7.26 -18.25 15.88
C GLY A 868 -6.59 -17.75 17.16
N TYR A 869 -5.26 -17.62 17.24
CA TYR A 869 -4.55 -17.10 18.42
C TYR A 869 -4.85 -17.84 19.75
N ALA A 870 -5.35 -19.07 19.71
CA ALA A 870 -5.86 -19.75 20.92
C ALA A 870 -4.74 -20.04 21.92
N GLY A 871 -3.54 -20.34 21.43
CA GLY A 871 -2.34 -20.53 22.23
C GLY A 871 -1.84 -19.22 22.85
N TYR A 872 -1.83 -18.12 22.08
CA TYR A 872 -1.42 -16.81 22.62
C TYR A 872 -2.37 -16.38 23.73
N ASP A 873 -3.67 -16.50 23.50
CA ASP A 873 -4.72 -16.24 24.47
C ASP A 873 -4.56 -17.10 25.74
N PHE A 874 -4.32 -18.40 25.56
CA PHE A 874 -4.11 -19.32 26.67
C PHE A 874 -2.94 -18.87 27.56
N TRP A 875 -1.79 -18.58 26.95
CA TRP A 875 -0.59 -18.18 27.70
C TRP A 875 -0.74 -16.80 28.34
N LEU A 876 -1.37 -15.84 27.66
CA LEU A 876 -1.66 -14.53 28.23
C LEU A 876 -2.60 -14.65 29.43
N THR A 877 -3.67 -15.42 29.29
CA THR A 877 -4.61 -15.70 30.39
C THR A 877 -3.90 -16.37 31.56
N LYS A 878 -3.09 -17.41 31.31
CA LYS A 878 -2.37 -18.14 32.36
C LYS A 878 -1.32 -17.28 33.04
N LEU A 879 -0.57 -16.47 32.29
CA LEU A 879 0.45 -15.56 32.85
C LEU A 879 -0.20 -14.48 33.73
N ASN A 880 -1.33 -13.93 33.28
CA ASN A 880 -2.11 -12.94 34.06
C ASN A 880 -2.67 -13.54 35.35
N GLN A 881 -3.12 -14.80 35.37
CA GLN A 881 -3.58 -15.48 36.59
C GLN A 881 -2.51 -15.54 37.68
N PHE A 882 -1.23 -15.54 37.30
CA PHE A 882 -0.10 -15.55 38.22
C PHE A 882 0.61 -14.18 38.31
N ASN A 883 -0.05 -13.09 37.92
CA ASN A 883 0.48 -11.72 37.98
C ASN A 883 1.84 -11.55 37.26
N GLY A 884 2.03 -12.21 36.11
CA GLY A 884 3.30 -12.13 35.36
C GLY A 884 4.40 -13.08 35.84
N ASP A 885 4.14 -13.90 36.85
CA ASP A 885 5.10 -14.88 37.37
C ASP A 885 5.26 -16.07 36.40
N PHE A 886 6.29 -16.00 35.55
CA PHE A 886 6.58 -17.00 34.52
C PHE A 886 6.92 -18.40 35.08
N GLN A 887 7.38 -18.48 36.34
CA GLN A 887 7.68 -19.76 36.97
C GLN A 887 6.38 -20.45 37.37
N LYS A 888 5.44 -19.73 37.98
CA LYS A 888 4.13 -20.27 38.35
C LYS A 888 3.23 -20.54 37.15
N SER A 889 3.30 -19.71 36.11
CA SER A 889 2.59 -19.98 34.86
C SER A 889 3.21 -21.12 34.06
N GLU A 890 4.45 -21.52 34.39
CA GLU A 890 5.26 -22.49 33.65
C GLU A 890 5.45 -22.14 32.16
N MET A 891 5.27 -20.88 31.77
CA MET A 891 5.26 -20.46 30.36
C MET A 891 6.60 -20.75 29.68
N VAL A 892 7.68 -20.14 30.18
CA VAL A 892 9.03 -20.34 29.63
C VAL A 892 9.42 -21.82 29.62
N LYS A 893 9.09 -22.55 30.70
CA LYS A 893 9.31 -24.01 30.78
C LYS A 893 8.62 -24.74 29.63
N ALA A 894 7.35 -24.42 29.35
CA ALA A 894 6.58 -25.07 28.32
C ALA A 894 7.14 -24.82 26.92
N PHE A 895 7.57 -23.60 26.60
CA PHE A 895 8.16 -23.28 25.29
C PHE A 895 9.53 -23.92 25.10
N ILE A 896 10.47 -23.78 26.05
CA ILE A 896 11.83 -24.34 25.90
C ILE A 896 11.88 -25.88 25.94
N SER A 897 10.80 -26.53 26.41
CA SER A 897 10.67 -27.99 26.38
C SER A 897 9.68 -28.49 25.33
N SER A 898 9.05 -27.57 24.58
CA SER A 898 8.10 -27.92 23.54
C SER A 898 8.79 -28.73 22.44
N THR A 899 8.05 -29.68 21.86
CA THR A 899 8.52 -30.41 20.69
C THR A 899 8.91 -29.47 19.55
N GLU A 900 8.13 -28.39 19.35
CA GLU A 900 8.38 -27.42 18.29
C GLU A 900 9.72 -26.68 18.46
N TYR A 901 10.05 -26.22 19.67
CA TYR A 901 11.34 -25.57 19.93
C TYR A 901 12.50 -26.54 19.82
N ARG A 902 12.37 -27.73 20.42
CA ARG A 902 13.47 -28.70 20.45
C ARG A 902 13.79 -29.25 19.06
N GLN A 903 12.78 -29.47 18.22
CA GLN A 903 12.95 -29.92 16.84
C GLN A 903 13.56 -28.85 15.91
N ARG A 904 13.92 -27.66 16.42
CA ARG A 904 14.82 -26.75 15.70
C ARG A 904 16.27 -27.21 15.70
N PHE A 905 16.65 -28.09 16.63
CA PHE A 905 18.06 -28.43 16.88
C PHE A 905 18.33 -29.94 16.83
N GLY A 906 17.30 -30.77 16.73
CA GLY A 906 17.49 -32.22 16.75
C GLY A 906 16.25 -33.03 17.15
N PRO A 907 16.29 -34.35 16.93
CA PRO A 907 15.16 -35.27 17.08
C PRO A 907 14.54 -35.34 18.48
#